data_AF-A0A7W0Q342-F1
#
_entry.id   AF-A0A7W0Q342-F1
#
_cell.length_a   1.000
_cell.length_b   1.000
_cell.length_c   1.000
_cell.angle_alpha   90.00
_cell.angle_beta   90.00
_cell.angle_gamma   90.00
#
_symmetry.space_group_name_H-M   'P 1'
#
loop_
_entity.id
_entity.type
_entity.pdbx_description
1 polymer ?
#
loop_
_entity_poly.entity_id
_entity_poly.type
_entity_poly.pdbx_seq_one_letter_code
_entity_poly.pdbx_strand_id
1 'polypeptide(L)'
;MSPRPSGKLIIGGQVFQTDAPIVNWREPPYWDATSQYCISTQTERQPPCLPGATGQVPYGKLPVPYTRRYSTRPPLRTSKWNGGENAPYDAVKSVIRQFVIHHDGCASADMCFNVLQNERGLSCHFLIDNDGTIYQTLDLALMGYHAAEWNLASIGVELCNRGDAKKEPTYYANGRKGPQRDVKPCKINGHTFLAYDYTPAQYDAMRRLSRALLRLLPNLPAEYPQSSPGVQSWDTLPTSASFGFSGYIAHYHLTAQKWDPGYFDFKDFCSKLRGEFCYPVFPKDDPKNDRPVVPQQTSDLKEAAVLLYKMNEARADGGFFPVGPWGEARLWHGGVHLAAKADAPVFAPFPGRIVAARMGAESPVGSVNFVLLRHQMSLGARKVEFFSLYMHLADELKAAKPAEWMSKSDAWKAGGKPGAITLLDEPVEAGTMIGRVGKAGPAELSRAQVHVEIFAQSDLFAAWPGSPWELVDGSSSGRFCDSPRVNDIIDANKDGMLSKSELSSFYSGGSAAATHYLVTFHTSEWTPEPSWAEALRVPKDFKAMKPDEIEALVAEQITPGLWWTEKVANHARLPPDGVVYHYHPVSFVTWFNQQLVDAAAVAKASGNTVSAANAKEVPPGVTDDLGDVDGSSMRSTSEVSEDPCNAKLTLKELALGYDAPECTP
;
A
#
# COMPACT_ATOMS: atom_id res chain seq x y z
N MET A 1 -25.26 -25.49 -15.99
CA MET A 1 -25.43 -24.06 -15.71
C MET A 1 -24.25 -23.65 -14.85
N SER A 2 -23.54 -22.58 -15.21
CA SER A 2 -22.48 -22.04 -14.33
C SER A 2 -23.09 -21.67 -12.98
N PRO A 3 -22.42 -21.97 -11.86
CA PRO A 3 -22.91 -21.61 -10.53
C PRO A 3 -23.09 -20.09 -10.45
N ARG A 4 -24.15 -19.65 -9.75
CA ARG A 4 -24.35 -18.23 -9.50
C ARG A 4 -23.37 -17.81 -8.40
N PRO A 5 -22.45 -16.86 -8.64
CA PRO A 5 -21.49 -16.46 -7.62
C PRO A 5 -22.19 -15.86 -6.40
N SER A 6 -21.80 -16.30 -5.20
CA SER A 6 -22.32 -15.79 -3.94
C SER A 6 -21.57 -14.54 -3.46
N GLY A 7 -20.35 -14.33 -3.95
CA GLY A 7 -19.45 -13.28 -3.49
C GLY A 7 -18.87 -13.52 -2.10
N LYS A 8 -19.02 -14.74 -1.56
CA LYS A 8 -18.50 -15.14 -0.25
C LYS A 8 -17.06 -15.61 -0.36
N LEU A 9 -16.15 -14.78 0.13
CA LEU A 9 -14.72 -15.09 0.30
C LEU A 9 -14.48 -15.74 1.67
N ILE A 10 -13.66 -16.79 1.73
CA ILE A 10 -13.30 -17.44 3.00
C ILE A 10 -11.82 -17.19 3.32
N ILE A 11 -11.51 -16.73 4.53
CA ILE A 11 -10.13 -16.55 5.01
C ILE A 11 -10.05 -17.04 6.46
N GLY A 12 -9.19 -18.01 6.74
CA GLY A 12 -9.02 -18.60 8.07
C GLY A 12 -10.33 -19.12 8.64
N GLY A 13 -11.15 -19.78 7.80
CA GLY A 13 -12.48 -20.28 8.13
C GLY A 13 -13.58 -19.23 8.25
N GLN A 14 -13.26 -17.93 8.27
CA GLN A 14 -14.22 -16.83 8.37
C GLN A 14 -14.74 -16.42 6.99
N VAL A 15 -16.04 -16.17 6.88
CA VAL A 15 -16.71 -15.76 5.63
C VAL A 15 -16.84 -14.24 5.56
N PHE A 16 -16.43 -13.65 4.44
CA PHE A 16 -16.54 -12.23 4.12
C PHE A 16 -17.40 -12.04 2.88
N GLN A 17 -18.41 -11.18 2.97
CA GLN A 17 -19.17 -10.77 1.79
C GLN A 17 -18.36 -9.76 0.99
N THR A 18 -18.28 -9.98 -0.33
CA THR A 18 -17.60 -9.11 -1.29
C THR A 18 -18.53 -8.83 -2.48
N ASP A 19 -18.14 -7.86 -3.30
CA ASP A 19 -18.74 -7.57 -4.61
C ASP A 19 -18.07 -8.33 -5.77
N ALA A 20 -17.01 -9.10 -5.46
CA ALA A 20 -16.33 -9.97 -6.40
C ALA A 20 -17.20 -11.21 -6.72
N PRO A 21 -17.24 -11.69 -7.97
CA PRO A 21 -18.07 -12.83 -8.37
C PRO A 21 -17.46 -14.18 -7.91
N ILE A 22 -17.39 -14.40 -6.60
CA ILE A 22 -16.76 -15.58 -5.99
C ILE A 22 -17.76 -16.74 -5.81
N VAL A 23 -17.30 -17.94 -6.14
CA VAL A 23 -17.84 -19.25 -5.74
C VAL A 23 -16.73 -19.94 -4.93
N ASN A 24 -16.95 -20.15 -3.63
CA ASN A 24 -15.97 -20.85 -2.80
C ASN A 24 -16.16 -22.38 -2.86
N TRP A 25 -15.15 -23.12 -2.43
CA TRP A 25 -15.12 -24.59 -2.47
C TRP A 25 -16.24 -25.27 -1.66
N ARG A 26 -16.96 -24.55 -0.80
CA ARG A 26 -18.13 -25.06 -0.05
C ARG A 26 -19.44 -24.90 -0.82
N GLU A 27 -19.39 -24.35 -2.02
CA GLU A 27 -20.52 -24.13 -2.91
C GLU A 27 -20.32 -24.93 -4.21
N PRO A 28 -21.40 -25.37 -4.89
CA PRO A 28 -21.27 -26.05 -6.18
C PRO A 28 -20.39 -25.23 -7.14
N PRO A 29 -19.40 -25.85 -7.83
CA PRO A 29 -19.22 -27.30 -8.02
C PRO A 29 -18.43 -28.04 -6.93
N TYR A 30 -18.12 -27.42 -5.80
CA TYR A 30 -17.37 -27.98 -4.68
C TYR A 30 -15.92 -28.34 -5.02
N TRP A 31 -15.24 -27.41 -5.71
CA TRP A 31 -13.83 -27.53 -6.05
C TRP A 31 -12.95 -27.30 -4.82
N ASP A 32 -12.86 -28.32 -3.97
CA ASP A 32 -12.04 -28.33 -2.76
C ASP A 32 -10.67 -28.94 -3.03
N ALA A 33 -9.65 -28.08 -3.13
CA ALA A 33 -8.28 -28.50 -3.37
C ALA A 33 -7.66 -29.27 -2.18
N THR A 34 -8.31 -29.27 -1.02
CA THR A 34 -7.87 -30.07 0.13
C THR A 34 -8.27 -31.55 0.03
N SER A 35 -9.20 -31.87 -0.87
CA SER A 35 -9.64 -33.25 -1.11
C SER A 35 -8.47 -34.14 -1.49
N GLN A 36 -8.39 -35.32 -0.84
CA GLN A 36 -7.39 -36.34 -1.15
C GLN A 36 -7.68 -37.05 -2.48
N TYR A 37 -8.95 -37.04 -2.91
CA TYR A 37 -9.44 -37.75 -4.09
C TYR A 37 -9.59 -36.81 -5.29
N CYS A 38 -9.74 -37.42 -6.47
CA CYS A 38 -10.20 -36.70 -7.65
C CYS A 38 -11.59 -36.12 -7.40
N ILE A 39 -11.87 -34.99 -8.03
CA ILE A 39 -13.19 -34.35 -8.03
C ILE A 39 -13.67 -34.30 -9.48
N SER A 40 -14.89 -34.77 -9.74
CA SER A 40 -15.49 -34.70 -11.07
C SER A 40 -15.61 -33.24 -11.53
N THR A 41 -15.19 -32.98 -12.76
CA THR A 41 -15.37 -31.70 -13.45
C THR A 41 -16.27 -31.89 -14.66
N GLN A 42 -16.60 -30.82 -15.38
CA GLN A 42 -17.34 -30.92 -16.64
C GLN A 42 -16.47 -31.51 -17.76
N THR A 43 -15.17 -31.19 -17.73
CA THR A 43 -14.14 -31.70 -18.65
C THR A 43 -13.79 -33.16 -18.41
N GLU A 44 -13.78 -33.61 -17.15
CA GLU A 44 -13.54 -35.01 -16.77
C GLU A 44 -14.55 -35.45 -15.70
N ARG A 45 -15.57 -36.20 -16.14
CA ARG A 45 -16.68 -36.61 -15.26
C ARG A 45 -16.42 -37.88 -14.48
N GLN A 46 -15.46 -38.69 -14.91
CA GLN A 46 -15.14 -39.98 -14.29
C GLN A 46 -13.63 -40.08 -14.12
N PRO A 47 -13.01 -39.15 -13.36
CA PRO A 47 -11.58 -39.18 -13.17
C PRO A 47 -11.18 -40.47 -12.42
N PRO A 48 -9.97 -41.00 -12.65
CA PRO A 48 -9.59 -42.35 -12.22
C PRO A 48 -9.54 -42.53 -10.69
N CYS A 49 -9.47 -41.44 -9.93
CA CYS A 49 -9.22 -41.44 -8.50
C CYS A 49 -10.38 -40.91 -7.64
N LEU A 50 -11.63 -41.15 -8.06
CA LEU A 50 -12.83 -40.77 -7.30
C LEU A 50 -12.90 -41.43 -5.90
N PRO A 51 -13.59 -40.80 -4.91
CA PRO A 51 -13.84 -41.43 -3.61
C PRO A 51 -14.50 -42.81 -3.76
N GLY A 52 -13.93 -43.84 -3.13
CA GLY A 52 -14.44 -45.22 -3.22
C GLY A 52 -13.94 -46.03 -4.42
N ALA A 53 -13.11 -45.44 -5.30
CA ALA A 53 -12.27 -46.22 -6.23
C ALA A 53 -11.27 -47.10 -5.44
N THR A 54 -10.61 -48.05 -6.10
CA THR A 54 -9.73 -49.10 -5.51
C THR A 54 -8.45 -48.58 -4.83
N GLY A 55 -8.43 -47.34 -4.35
CA GLY A 55 -7.32 -46.72 -3.64
C GLY A 55 -6.35 -45.97 -4.55
N GLN A 56 -6.74 -45.65 -5.79
CA GLN A 56 -5.95 -44.72 -6.59
C GLN A 56 -6.06 -43.34 -5.97
N VAL A 57 -4.96 -42.85 -5.44
CA VAL A 57 -4.76 -41.40 -5.25
C VAL A 57 -4.48 -40.78 -6.63
N PRO A 58 -4.82 -39.52 -6.83
CA PRO A 58 -4.38 -38.74 -7.99
C PRO A 58 -2.87 -38.92 -8.24
N TYR A 59 -2.43 -38.69 -9.48
CA TYR A 59 -1.05 -38.67 -10.01
C TYR A 59 -0.46 -39.97 -10.58
N GLY A 60 -0.11 -39.91 -11.86
CA GLY A 60 0.76 -40.89 -12.54
C GLY A 60 2.23 -40.53 -12.37
N LYS A 61 3.04 -41.49 -11.90
CA LYS A 61 4.53 -41.44 -11.80
C LYS A 61 5.11 -40.13 -11.20
N LEU A 62 4.84 -39.85 -9.92
CA LEU A 62 5.71 -38.95 -9.13
C LEU A 62 6.86 -39.74 -8.49
N PRO A 63 8.07 -39.15 -8.31
CA PRO A 63 9.20 -39.79 -7.65
C PRO A 63 9.01 -40.03 -6.14
N VAL A 64 7.88 -39.63 -5.56
CA VAL A 64 7.63 -39.68 -4.11
C VAL A 64 6.20 -40.18 -3.84
N PRO A 65 5.99 -41.14 -2.90
CA PRO A 65 4.64 -41.57 -2.49
C PRO A 65 3.84 -40.40 -1.90
N TYR A 66 2.52 -40.42 -2.11
CA TYR A 66 1.51 -39.41 -1.76
C TYR A 66 2.00 -38.17 -1.00
N THR A 67 1.92 -37.03 -1.66
CA THR A 67 2.10 -35.70 -1.08
C THR A 67 0.79 -34.92 -1.26
N ARG A 68 0.35 -34.21 -0.23
CA ARG A 68 -0.82 -33.30 -0.28
C ARG A 68 -0.61 -32.28 -1.42
N ARG A 69 -1.67 -31.62 -1.88
CA ARG A 69 -1.57 -30.53 -2.90
C ARG A 69 -1.38 -29.14 -2.30
N TYR A 70 -1.34 -29.10 -0.98
CA TYR A 70 -1.27 -27.92 -0.15
C TYR A 70 -0.46 -28.28 1.09
N SER A 71 -0.06 -27.27 1.85
CA SER A 71 0.54 -27.43 3.17
C SER A 71 0.07 -26.32 4.11
N THR A 72 0.39 -26.44 5.39
CA THR A 72 0.15 -25.38 6.37
C THR A 72 1.31 -24.40 6.37
N ARG A 73 1.01 -23.09 6.43
CA ARG A 73 2.04 -22.03 6.45
C ARG A 73 2.93 -22.18 7.70
N PRO A 74 4.27 -22.21 7.59
CA PRO A 74 5.14 -22.45 8.74
C PRO A 74 4.86 -21.55 9.95
N PRO A 75 4.63 -20.22 9.78
CA PRO A 75 4.29 -19.35 10.91
C PRO A 75 2.97 -19.70 11.62
N LEU A 76 2.09 -20.44 10.95
CA LEU A 76 0.80 -20.87 11.48
C LEU A 76 0.84 -22.29 12.06
N ARG A 77 1.97 -23.01 11.98
CA ARG A 77 2.13 -24.41 12.45
C ARG A 77 2.19 -24.51 13.97
N THR A 78 1.07 -24.26 14.62
CA THR A 78 0.93 -24.36 16.08
C THR A 78 -0.03 -25.47 16.46
N SER A 79 0.19 -26.12 17.61
CA SER A 79 -0.74 -27.12 18.15
C SER A 79 -2.13 -26.53 18.41
N LYS A 80 -2.21 -25.23 18.74
CA LYS A 80 -3.45 -24.47 18.91
C LYS A 80 -4.35 -24.52 17.67
N TRP A 81 -3.77 -24.60 16.48
CA TRP A 81 -4.49 -24.59 15.20
C TRP A 81 -4.36 -25.92 14.46
N ASN A 82 -4.19 -27.03 15.18
CA ASN A 82 -4.02 -28.37 14.61
C ASN A 82 -2.88 -28.42 13.57
N GLY A 83 -1.72 -27.87 13.92
CA GLY A 83 -0.57 -27.80 13.00
C GLY A 83 -0.74 -26.77 11.88
N GLY A 84 -1.67 -25.82 12.02
CA GLY A 84 -1.94 -24.73 11.07
C GLY A 84 -3.14 -24.98 10.15
N GLU A 85 -3.76 -26.15 10.22
CA GLU A 85 -4.94 -26.51 9.41
C GLU A 85 -6.16 -25.62 9.70
N ASN A 86 -6.27 -25.10 10.93
CA ASN A 86 -7.42 -24.32 11.40
C ASN A 86 -6.99 -22.93 11.89
N ALA A 87 -6.02 -22.30 11.23
CA ALA A 87 -5.56 -20.98 11.62
C ALA A 87 -6.66 -19.92 11.39
N PRO A 88 -6.99 -19.08 12.38
CA PRO A 88 -8.06 -18.09 12.27
C PRO A 88 -7.62 -16.89 11.43
N TYR A 89 -8.58 -16.15 10.86
CA TYR A 89 -8.35 -14.94 10.05
C TYR A 89 -7.31 -13.97 10.64
N ASP A 90 -7.39 -13.67 11.95
CA ASP A 90 -6.46 -12.74 12.60
C ASP A 90 -4.99 -13.17 12.53
N ALA A 91 -4.73 -14.48 12.49
CA ALA A 91 -3.39 -15.00 12.26
C ALA A 91 -3.03 -14.97 10.77
N VAL A 92 -3.95 -15.40 9.90
CA VAL A 92 -3.72 -15.45 8.45
C VAL A 92 -3.36 -14.09 7.88
N LYS A 93 -4.07 -13.02 8.28
CA LYS A 93 -3.85 -11.66 7.78
C LYS A 93 -2.47 -11.08 8.11
N SER A 94 -1.77 -11.66 9.09
CA SER A 94 -0.40 -11.25 9.46
C SER A 94 0.67 -11.86 8.54
N VAL A 95 0.40 -13.01 7.92
CA VAL A 95 1.40 -13.78 7.17
C VAL A 95 1.39 -13.47 5.68
N ILE A 96 0.22 -13.19 5.12
CA ILE A 96 0.07 -13.00 3.67
C ILE A 96 0.54 -11.60 3.27
N ARG A 97 1.50 -11.55 2.36
CA ARG A 97 2.06 -10.30 1.81
C ARG A 97 2.23 -10.29 0.28
N GLN A 98 2.06 -11.43 -0.38
CA GLN A 98 2.27 -11.58 -1.83
C GLN A 98 1.04 -12.15 -2.52
N PHE A 99 0.89 -11.82 -3.80
CA PHE A 99 -0.15 -12.34 -4.68
C PHE A 99 0.46 -12.68 -6.04
N VAL A 100 0.62 -13.97 -6.32
CA VAL A 100 1.22 -14.49 -7.56
C VAL A 100 0.12 -14.67 -8.61
N ILE A 101 0.35 -14.14 -9.81
CA ILE A 101 -0.57 -14.22 -10.95
C ILE A 101 0.01 -15.15 -12.02
N HIS A 102 -0.81 -16.13 -12.39
CA HIS A 102 -0.53 -17.14 -13.41
C HIS A 102 -1.52 -17.04 -14.57
N HIS A 103 -1.15 -17.61 -15.72
CA HIS A 103 -2.14 -18.10 -16.68
C HIS A 103 -2.14 -19.62 -16.68
N ASP A 104 -3.33 -20.21 -16.85
CA ASP A 104 -3.48 -21.66 -16.71
C ASP A 104 -3.13 -22.47 -17.97
N GLY A 105 -2.98 -21.80 -19.13
CA GLY A 105 -2.85 -22.46 -20.42
C GLY A 105 -4.10 -23.23 -20.88
N CYS A 106 -5.22 -23.11 -20.16
CA CYS A 106 -6.44 -23.91 -20.31
C CYS A 106 -7.58 -23.13 -21.00
N ALA A 107 -8.64 -23.85 -21.37
CA ALA A 107 -9.83 -23.27 -22.02
C ALA A 107 -10.89 -22.76 -21.04
N SER A 108 -10.84 -23.19 -19.78
CA SER A 108 -11.78 -22.81 -18.72
C SER A 108 -11.20 -23.10 -17.33
N ALA A 109 -11.77 -22.46 -16.29
CA ALA A 109 -11.40 -22.75 -14.91
C ALA A 109 -11.71 -24.22 -14.51
N ASP A 110 -12.73 -24.84 -15.14
CA ASP A 110 -13.07 -26.25 -14.95
C ASP A 110 -11.94 -27.18 -15.44
N MET A 111 -11.38 -26.89 -16.61
CA MET A 111 -10.22 -27.60 -17.15
C MET A 111 -9.00 -27.39 -16.27
N CYS A 112 -8.72 -26.14 -15.88
CA CYS A 112 -7.61 -25.80 -14.99
C CYS A 112 -7.71 -26.58 -13.67
N PHE A 113 -8.88 -26.58 -13.02
CA PHE A 113 -9.09 -27.34 -11.79
C PHE A 113 -8.85 -28.83 -11.99
N ASN A 114 -9.35 -29.43 -13.09
CA ASN A 114 -9.07 -30.83 -13.41
C ASN A 114 -7.56 -31.11 -13.54
N VAL A 115 -6.83 -30.25 -14.25
CA VAL A 115 -5.37 -30.40 -14.43
C VAL A 115 -4.64 -30.31 -13.09
N LEU A 116 -4.90 -29.27 -12.30
CA LEU A 116 -4.24 -29.08 -11.00
C LEU A 116 -4.62 -30.19 -10.01
N GLN A 117 -5.92 -30.40 -9.80
CA GLN A 117 -6.45 -31.36 -8.82
C GLN A 117 -6.25 -32.79 -9.27
N ASN A 118 -6.77 -33.20 -10.43
CA ASN A 118 -6.90 -34.61 -10.77
C ASN A 118 -5.63 -35.17 -11.45
N GLU A 119 -4.89 -34.36 -12.20
CA GLU A 119 -3.77 -34.83 -13.01
C GLU A 119 -2.40 -34.62 -12.34
N ARG A 120 -2.13 -33.41 -11.82
CA ARG A 120 -0.75 -32.98 -11.50
C ARG A 120 -0.42 -32.88 -10.03
N GLY A 121 -1.42 -32.64 -9.18
CA GLY A 121 -1.17 -32.49 -7.74
C GLY A 121 -0.78 -31.11 -7.34
N LEU A 122 -1.30 -30.14 -8.05
CA LEU A 122 -1.09 -28.75 -7.76
C LEU A 122 -2.38 -28.18 -7.18
N SER A 123 -2.28 -26.98 -6.63
CA SER A 123 -3.45 -26.22 -6.21
C SER A 123 -3.17 -24.74 -6.25
N CYS A 124 -4.20 -23.96 -6.47
CA CYS A 124 -4.14 -22.50 -6.50
C CYS A 124 -5.32 -21.95 -5.72
N HIS A 125 -5.14 -20.84 -5.02
CA HIS A 125 -6.20 -20.32 -4.13
C HIS A 125 -7.42 -19.88 -4.92
N PHE A 126 -7.20 -19.27 -6.09
CA PHE A 126 -8.25 -18.76 -6.97
C PHE A 126 -8.04 -19.23 -8.41
N LEU A 127 -9.14 -19.55 -9.10
CA LEU A 127 -9.19 -19.71 -10.56
C LEU A 127 -10.17 -18.68 -11.12
N ILE A 128 -9.85 -18.00 -12.21
CA ILE A 128 -10.75 -17.01 -12.84
C ILE A 128 -11.04 -17.41 -14.28
N ASP A 129 -12.30 -17.75 -14.53
CA ASP A 129 -12.77 -18.16 -15.85
C ASP A 129 -12.91 -16.96 -16.81
N ASN A 130 -13.14 -17.25 -18.10
CA ASN A 130 -13.29 -16.28 -19.18
C ASN A 130 -14.35 -15.20 -18.90
N ASP A 131 -15.42 -15.54 -18.18
CA ASP A 131 -16.55 -14.65 -17.84
C ASP A 131 -16.33 -13.86 -16.54
N GLY A 132 -15.16 -14.00 -15.91
CA GLY A 132 -14.81 -13.35 -14.66
C GLY A 132 -15.30 -14.07 -13.40
N THR A 133 -15.96 -15.23 -13.50
CA THR A 133 -16.30 -16.02 -12.32
C THR A 133 -15.02 -16.45 -11.60
N ILE A 134 -14.94 -16.17 -10.30
CA ILE A 134 -13.82 -16.54 -9.44
C ILE A 134 -14.19 -17.80 -8.66
N TYR A 135 -13.39 -18.84 -8.79
CA TYR A 135 -13.50 -20.05 -7.97
C TYR A 135 -12.42 -20.02 -6.90
N GLN A 136 -12.82 -19.88 -5.64
CA GLN A 136 -11.89 -20.05 -4.52
C GLN A 136 -11.81 -21.53 -4.17
N THR A 137 -10.66 -22.17 -4.37
CA THR A 137 -10.51 -23.63 -4.19
C THR A 137 -9.83 -24.03 -2.88
N LEU A 138 -9.20 -23.07 -2.20
CA LEU A 138 -8.42 -23.28 -0.98
C LEU A 138 -8.60 -22.10 -0.01
N ASP A 139 -8.60 -22.39 1.30
CA ASP A 139 -8.53 -21.36 2.33
C ASP A 139 -7.14 -20.69 2.32
N LEU A 140 -7.08 -19.37 2.45
CA LEU A 140 -5.82 -18.62 2.47
C LEU A 140 -4.94 -18.93 3.70
N ALA A 141 -5.49 -19.58 4.74
CA ALA A 141 -4.72 -20.12 5.86
C ALA A 141 -3.70 -21.18 5.41
N LEU A 142 -4.00 -21.89 4.33
CA LEU A 142 -3.15 -22.91 3.75
C LEU A 142 -2.28 -22.29 2.65
N MET A 143 -1.19 -22.96 2.30
CA MET A 143 -0.42 -22.68 1.10
C MET A 143 -0.86 -23.66 0.01
N GLY A 144 -1.26 -23.16 -1.16
CA GLY A 144 -1.40 -23.98 -2.35
C GLY A 144 -0.05 -24.18 -3.03
N TYR A 145 0.11 -25.26 -3.78
CA TYR A 145 1.34 -25.53 -4.53
C TYR A 145 1.27 -24.93 -5.93
N HIS A 146 1.66 -23.66 -6.04
CA HIS A 146 1.60 -22.89 -7.28
C HIS A 146 2.87 -22.10 -7.62
N ALA A 147 3.84 -21.97 -6.70
CA ALA A 147 5.01 -21.13 -6.88
C ALA A 147 6.23 -21.58 -6.03
N ALA A 148 6.33 -22.87 -5.71
CA ALA A 148 7.41 -23.45 -4.91
C ALA A 148 7.67 -22.67 -3.59
N GLU A 149 8.90 -22.25 -3.34
CA GLU A 149 9.33 -21.51 -2.15
C GLU A 149 8.57 -20.21 -1.87
N TRP A 150 7.85 -19.67 -2.86
CA TRP A 150 7.04 -18.46 -2.72
C TRP A 150 5.66 -18.73 -2.12
N ASN A 151 5.20 -19.98 -2.12
CA ASN A 151 3.91 -20.41 -1.58
C ASN A 151 3.72 -19.97 -0.10
N LEU A 152 4.82 -19.83 0.64
CA LEU A 152 4.87 -19.57 2.08
C LEU A 152 4.08 -18.31 2.49
N ALA A 153 4.18 -17.24 1.70
CA ALA A 153 3.58 -15.93 2.01
C ALA A 153 2.65 -15.41 0.90
N SER A 154 2.44 -16.21 -0.15
CA SER A 154 1.62 -15.83 -1.30
C SER A 154 0.22 -16.41 -1.30
N ILE A 155 -0.67 -15.65 -1.92
CA ILE A 155 -1.88 -16.13 -2.59
C ILE A 155 -1.50 -16.44 -4.05
N GLY A 156 -2.15 -17.43 -4.66
CA GLY A 156 -2.00 -17.74 -6.07
C GLY A 156 -3.33 -17.57 -6.80
N VAL A 157 -3.29 -17.07 -8.03
CA VAL A 157 -4.43 -17.10 -8.95
C VAL A 157 -4.04 -17.65 -10.31
N GLU A 158 -4.91 -18.49 -10.86
CA GLU A 158 -4.88 -18.94 -12.25
C GLU A 158 -5.90 -18.16 -13.09
N LEU A 159 -5.44 -17.45 -14.11
CA LEU A 159 -6.31 -16.79 -15.06
C LEU A 159 -6.50 -17.68 -16.29
N CYS A 160 -7.75 -17.99 -16.64
CA CYS A 160 -8.04 -18.73 -17.86
C CYS A 160 -7.48 -18.01 -19.09
N ASN A 161 -6.40 -18.54 -19.66
CA ASN A 161 -5.72 -17.96 -20.82
C ASN A 161 -4.75 -18.97 -21.44
N ARG A 162 -4.82 -19.16 -22.76
CA ARG A 162 -3.90 -20.03 -23.49
C ARG A 162 -2.44 -19.55 -23.47
N GLY A 163 -2.21 -18.25 -23.27
CA GLY A 163 -0.87 -17.67 -23.25
C GLY A 163 -0.32 -17.43 -24.65
N ASP A 164 0.31 -18.44 -25.26
CA ASP A 164 1.15 -18.28 -26.46
C ASP A 164 0.34 -18.15 -27.78
N ALA A 165 0.06 -16.90 -28.15
CA ALA A 165 -0.63 -16.55 -29.39
C ALA A 165 0.27 -16.70 -30.63
N LYS A 166 1.60 -16.86 -30.49
CA LYS A 166 2.48 -17.13 -31.63
C LYS A 166 2.35 -18.58 -32.06
N LYS A 167 2.35 -19.50 -31.09
CA LYS A 167 2.21 -20.94 -31.32
C LYS A 167 0.79 -21.33 -31.73
N GLU A 168 -0.23 -20.71 -31.11
CA GLU A 168 -1.64 -21.06 -31.36
C GLU A 168 -2.50 -19.85 -31.75
N PRO A 169 -2.21 -19.15 -32.86
CA PRO A 169 -2.80 -17.84 -33.19
C PRO A 169 -4.33 -17.83 -33.36
N THR A 170 -4.94 -18.98 -33.60
CA THR A 170 -6.38 -19.12 -33.84
C THR A 170 -7.13 -19.76 -32.66
N TYR A 171 -6.50 -19.90 -31.49
CA TYR A 171 -7.08 -20.62 -30.35
C TYR A 171 -8.49 -20.13 -29.98
N TYR A 172 -8.68 -18.81 -29.97
CA TYR A 172 -9.95 -18.15 -29.64
C TYR A 172 -10.83 -17.75 -30.85
N ALA A 173 -10.37 -17.98 -32.08
CA ALA A 173 -10.94 -17.41 -33.33
C ALA A 173 -12.44 -17.68 -33.56
N ASN A 174 -12.98 -18.74 -32.95
CA ASN A 174 -14.34 -19.21 -33.17
C ASN A 174 -15.20 -19.25 -31.90
N GLY A 175 -14.77 -18.64 -30.79
CA GLY A 175 -15.52 -18.59 -29.54
C GLY A 175 -15.63 -19.91 -28.75
N ARG A 176 -15.24 -21.05 -29.34
CA ARG A 176 -15.42 -22.40 -28.75
C ARG A 176 -14.60 -22.63 -27.47
N LYS A 177 -13.44 -21.96 -27.35
CA LYS A 177 -12.51 -22.11 -26.23
C LYS A 177 -12.47 -20.87 -25.33
N GLY A 178 -13.46 -20.00 -25.46
CA GLY A 178 -13.50 -18.68 -24.83
C GLY A 178 -13.69 -17.56 -25.86
N PRO A 179 -13.96 -16.32 -25.40
CA PRO A 179 -14.18 -15.17 -26.26
C PRO A 179 -12.91 -14.80 -27.04
N GLN A 180 -13.08 -14.14 -28.19
CA GLN A 180 -11.99 -13.55 -28.96
C GLN A 180 -11.17 -12.60 -28.08
N ARG A 181 -9.85 -12.61 -28.23
CA ARG A 181 -8.93 -11.80 -27.44
C ARG A 181 -7.97 -11.02 -28.32
N ASP A 182 -7.55 -9.87 -27.83
CA ASP A 182 -6.43 -9.14 -28.40
C ASP A 182 -5.13 -9.90 -28.17
N VAL A 183 -4.15 -9.67 -29.04
CA VAL A 183 -2.80 -10.21 -28.92
C VAL A 183 -1.85 -9.06 -28.65
N LYS A 184 -1.03 -9.20 -27.61
CA LYS A 184 -0.11 -8.18 -27.13
C LYS A 184 1.33 -8.70 -27.15
N PRO A 185 2.28 -7.96 -27.74
CA PRO A 185 3.68 -8.30 -27.61
C PRO A 185 4.19 -7.90 -26.21
N CYS A 186 4.94 -8.79 -25.56
CA CYS A 186 5.65 -8.51 -24.31
C CYS A 186 7.10 -8.99 -24.41
N LYS A 187 8.00 -8.38 -23.64
CA LYS A 187 9.40 -8.79 -23.57
C LYS A 187 9.74 -9.17 -22.13
N ILE A 188 9.82 -10.47 -21.86
CA ILE A 188 10.02 -11.04 -20.52
C ILE A 188 11.37 -11.75 -20.47
N ASN A 189 12.20 -11.45 -19.47
CA ASN A 189 13.54 -12.05 -19.29
C ASN A 189 14.37 -12.04 -20.59
N GLY A 190 14.32 -10.93 -21.33
CA GLY A 190 15.02 -10.76 -22.61
C GLY A 190 14.35 -11.40 -23.84
N HIS A 191 13.32 -12.22 -23.68
CA HIS A 191 12.59 -12.90 -24.76
C HIS A 191 11.32 -12.14 -25.16
N THR A 192 11.05 -12.02 -26.46
CA THR A 192 9.84 -11.38 -26.99
C THR A 192 8.78 -12.42 -27.31
N PHE A 193 7.58 -12.29 -26.74
CA PHE A 193 6.44 -13.19 -26.90
C PHE A 193 5.23 -12.48 -27.51
N LEU A 194 4.33 -13.24 -28.15
CA LEU A 194 2.95 -12.79 -28.40
C LEU A 194 2.03 -13.48 -27.39
N ALA A 195 1.49 -12.70 -26.47
CA ALA A 195 0.56 -13.19 -25.46
C ALA A 195 -0.88 -12.85 -25.87
N TYR A 196 -1.81 -13.77 -25.63
CA TYR A 196 -3.22 -13.41 -25.57
C TYR A 196 -3.48 -12.51 -24.36
N ASP A 197 -4.20 -11.41 -24.57
CA ASP A 197 -4.66 -10.55 -23.48
C ASP A 197 -5.73 -11.28 -22.63
N TYR A 198 -6.16 -10.66 -21.53
CA TYR A 198 -7.24 -11.16 -20.67
C TYR A 198 -8.57 -10.51 -21.03
N THR A 199 -9.67 -11.18 -20.69
CA THR A 199 -10.99 -10.62 -20.96
C THR A 199 -11.27 -9.42 -20.04
N PRO A 200 -12.11 -8.44 -20.47
CA PRO A 200 -12.54 -7.35 -19.58
C PRO A 200 -13.18 -7.85 -18.29
N ALA A 201 -13.89 -8.99 -18.33
CA ALA A 201 -14.51 -9.60 -17.17
C ALA A 201 -13.48 -10.19 -16.19
N GLN A 202 -12.40 -10.80 -16.69
CA GLN A 202 -11.29 -11.25 -15.86
C GLN A 202 -10.60 -10.08 -15.15
N TYR A 203 -10.31 -8.99 -15.86
CA TYR A 203 -9.75 -7.79 -15.24
C TYR A 203 -10.70 -7.17 -14.20
N ASP A 204 -12.01 -7.16 -14.45
CA ASP A 204 -12.99 -6.65 -13.48
C ASP A 204 -13.04 -7.51 -12.22
N ALA A 205 -13.11 -8.84 -12.39
CA ALA A 205 -13.11 -9.80 -11.29
C ALA A 205 -11.84 -9.70 -10.44
N MET A 206 -10.66 -9.66 -11.08
CA MET A 206 -9.38 -9.45 -10.41
C MET A 206 -9.37 -8.17 -9.58
N ARG A 207 -9.85 -7.05 -10.12
CA ARG A 207 -9.89 -5.78 -9.38
C ARG A 207 -10.79 -5.85 -8.16
N ARG A 208 -11.98 -6.46 -8.28
CA ARG A 208 -12.93 -6.61 -7.15
C ARG A 208 -12.37 -7.52 -6.06
N LEU A 209 -11.78 -8.65 -6.45
CA LEU A 209 -11.09 -9.56 -5.52
C LEU A 209 -9.96 -8.82 -4.80
N SER A 210 -9.10 -8.14 -5.54
CA SER A 210 -7.97 -7.39 -4.98
C SER A 210 -8.38 -6.24 -4.07
N ARG A 211 -9.47 -5.51 -4.36
CA ARG A 211 -10.02 -4.51 -3.44
C ARG A 211 -10.48 -5.15 -2.12
N ALA A 212 -11.15 -6.29 -2.19
CA ALA A 212 -11.55 -7.03 -0.99
C ALA A 212 -10.32 -7.51 -0.19
N LEU A 213 -9.30 -8.04 -0.86
CA LEU A 213 -8.08 -8.51 -0.22
C LEU A 213 -7.26 -7.37 0.38
N LEU A 214 -7.10 -6.22 -0.30
CA LEU A 214 -6.43 -5.03 0.24
C LEU A 214 -7.07 -4.57 1.56
N ARG A 215 -8.39 -4.63 1.65
CA ARG A 215 -9.12 -4.32 2.88
C ARG A 215 -8.83 -5.35 3.97
N LEU A 216 -8.87 -6.63 3.63
CA LEU A 216 -8.80 -7.73 4.60
C LEU A 216 -7.37 -8.17 4.96
N LEU A 217 -6.35 -7.82 4.17
CA LEU A 217 -4.97 -8.27 4.32
C LEU A 217 -4.05 -7.04 4.32
N PRO A 218 -3.76 -6.46 5.51
CA PRO A 218 -3.03 -5.19 5.61
C PRO A 218 -1.59 -5.23 5.11
N ASN A 219 -1.02 -6.44 4.97
CA ASN A 219 0.37 -6.64 4.55
C ASN A 219 0.51 -6.93 3.04
N LEU A 220 -0.60 -6.92 2.28
CA LEU A 220 -0.62 -7.08 0.82
C LEU A 220 -0.89 -5.71 0.16
N PRO A 221 0.14 -4.89 -0.11
CA PRO A 221 -0.05 -3.58 -0.75
C PRO A 221 -0.39 -3.71 -2.24
N ALA A 222 -1.00 -2.65 -2.81
CA ALA A 222 -1.27 -2.54 -4.24
C ALA A 222 -0.01 -2.14 -5.04
N GLU A 223 1.05 -2.92 -4.88
CA GLU A 223 2.37 -2.68 -5.45
C GLU A 223 2.78 -3.81 -6.40
N TYR A 224 3.72 -3.52 -7.29
CA TYR A 224 4.25 -4.47 -8.28
C TYR A 224 5.75 -4.22 -8.51
N PRO A 225 6.51 -5.22 -8.99
CA PRO A 225 7.92 -5.06 -9.33
C PRO A 225 8.16 -3.98 -10.38
N GLN A 226 9.10 -3.08 -10.10
CA GLN A 226 9.40 -1.93 -10.94
C GLN A 226 10.86 -1.94 -11.40
N SER A 227 11.11 -1.74 -12.69
CA SER A 227 12.46 -1.57 -13.25
C SER A 227 13.02 -0.17 -12.99
N SER A 228 12.12 0.81 -12.93
CA SER A 228 12.36 2.19 -12.47
C SER A 228 11.04 2.75 -11.92
N PRO A 229 11.03 3.91 -11.24
CA PRO A 229 9.82 4.46 -10.63
C PRO A 229 8.59 4.45 -11.54
N GLY A 230 7.55 3.71 -11.16
CA GLY A 230 6.30 3.60 -11.91
C GLY A 230 6.40 2.86 -13.26
N VAL A 231 7.52 2.22 -13.56
CA VAL A 231 7.74 1.41 -14.78
C VAL A 231 7.83 -0.05 -14.38
N GLN A 232 6.89 -0.85 -14.89
CA GLN A 232 6.84 -2.30 -14.64
C GLN A 232 8.16 -2.99 -15.00
N SER A 233 8.61 -3.89 -14.11
CA SER A 233 9.65 -4.86 -14.43
C SER A 233 9.06 -5.99 -15.28
N TRP A 234 9.84 -6.48 -16.23
CA TRP A 234 9.51 -7.67 -17.02
C TRP A 234 10.53 -8.80 -16.81
N ASP A 235 11.39 -8.65 -15.82
CA ASP A 235 12.50 -9.55 -15.56
C ASP A 235 12.35 -10.19 -14.18
N THR A 236 12.96 -11.36 -14.02
CA THR A 236 13.09 -12.07 -12.76
C THR A 236 13.67 -11.14 -11.70
N LEU A 237 13.06 -11.09 -10.53
CA LEU A 237 13.55 -10.31 -9.42
C LEU A 237 14.93 -10.84 -8.98
N PRO A 238 15.89 -9.96 -8.66
CA PRO A 238 17.14 -10.40 -8.06
C PRO A 238 16.86 -11.08 -6.72
N THR A 239 17.61 -12.12 -6.38
CA THR A 239 17.44 -12.91 -5.15
C THR A 239 17.42 -12.05 -3.88
N SER A 240 18.17 -10.93 -3.86
CA SER A 240 18.21 -9.97 -2.76
C SER A 240 16.90 -9.22 -2.52
N ALA A 241 16.02 -9.15 -3.52
CA ALA A 241 14.73 -8.45 -3.46
C ALA A 241 13.54 -9.41 -3.51
N SER A 242 13.78 -10.66 -3.91
CA SER A 242 12.74 -11.59 -4.33
C SER A 242 11.80 -11.93 -3.16
N PHE A 243 12.30 -12.55 -2.09
CA PHE A 243 11.49 -12.91 -0.93
C PHE A 243 10.99 -11.70 -0.12
N GLY A 244 11.71 -10.58 -0.17
CA GLY A 244 11.36 -9.36 0.55
C GLY A 244 10.20 -8.57 -0.08
N PHE A 245 9.85 -8.83 -1.34
CA PHE A 245 8.80 -8.07 -2.03
C PHE A 245 7.41 -8.35 -1.45
N SER A 246 6.51 -7.36 -1.47
CA SER A 246 5.11 -7.53 -1.09
C SER A 246 4.22 -6.78 -2.08
N GLY A 247 3.14 -7.42 -2.49
CA GLY A 247 2.26 -6.96 -3.57
C GLY A 247 1.98 -8.03 -4.61
N TYR A 248 1.66 -7.59 -5.83
CA TYR A 248 1.25 -8.41 -6.96
C TYR A 248 2.44 -8.73 -7.87
N ILE A 249 2.68 -10.01 -8.11
CA ILE A 249 3.86 -10.53 -8.83
C ILE A 249 3.47 -11.56 -9.88
N ALA A 250 4.06 -11.46 -11.07
CA ALA A 250 4.09 -12.54 -12.05
C ALA A 250 4.95 -13.74 -11.60
N HIS A 251 4.68 -14.91 -12.16
CA HIS A 251 5.53 -16.08 -11.99
C HIS A 251 6.92 -15.89 -12.60
N TYR A 252 7.02 -15.18 -13.74
CA TYR A 252 8.32 -14.83 -14.33
C TYR A 252 9.18 -13.90 -13.46
N HIS A 253 8.60 -13.22 -12.46
CA HIS A 253 9.38 -12.46 -11.48
C HIS A 253 10.09 -13.39 -10.49
N LEU A 254 9.61 -14.62 -10.34
CA LEU A 254 10.12 -15.60 -9.38
C LEU A 254 11.24 -16.44 -10.01
N THR A 255 11.11 -16.77 -11.29
CA THR A 255 12.06 -17.58 -12.03
C THR A 255 12.09 -17.24 -13.52
N ALA A 256 13.28 -17.27 -14.12
CA ALA A 256 13.47 -17.07 -15.55
C ALA A 256 12.99 -18.25 -16.42
N GLN A 257 12.63 -19.37 -15.79
CA GLN A 257 12.08 -20.56 -16.47
C GLN A 257 10.57 -20.44 -16.72
N LYS A 258 9.94 -19.36 -16.25
CA LYS A 258 8.51 -19.10 -16.42
C LYS A 258 8.29 -17.79 -17.17
N TRP A 259 7.15 -17.68 -17.84
CA TRP A 259 6.77 -16.47 -18.59
C TRP A 259 5.32 -16.03 -18.33
N ASP A 260 4.55 -16.81 -17.57
CA ASP A 260 3.23 -16.45 -17.10
C ASP A 260 3.31 -15.28 -16.09
N PRO A 261 2.31 -14.36 -16.11
CA PRO A 261 1.05 -14.39 -16.84
C PRO A 261 1.14 -13.70 -18.22
N GLY A 262 2.28 -13.71 -18.89
CA GLY A 262 2.45 -13.03 -20.18
C GLY A 262 2.32 -11.51 -20.04
N TYR A 263 1.45 -10.88 -20.86
CA TYR A 263 1.36 -9.41 -20.98
C TYR A 263 0.75 -8.66 -19.78
N PHE A 264 0.21 -9.35 -18.76
CA PHE A 264 -0.57 -8.69 -17.68
C PHE A 264 0.01 -7.34 -17.22
N ASP A 265 -0.78 -6.27 -17.36
CA ASP A 265 -0.35 -4.90 -17.09
C ASP A 265 -0.50 -4.58 -15.59
N PHE A 266 0.52 -4.95 -14.81
CA PHE A 266 0.57 -4.70 -13.37
C PHE A 266 0.53 -3.21 -13.04
N LYS A 267 1.13 -2.38 -13.90
CA LYS A 267 1.12 -0.92 -13.72
C LYS A 267 -0.31 -0.39 -13.77
N ASP A 268 -1.05 -0.67 -14.82
CA ASP A 268 -2.45 -0.24 -14.97
C ASP A 268 -3.33 -0.83 -13.86
N PHE A 269 -3.19 -2.14 -13.61
CA PHE A 269 -3.94 -2.86 -12.60
C PHE A 269 -3.77 -2.26 -11.20
N CYS A 270 -2.53 -2.13 -10.72
CA CYS A 270 -2.24 -1.58 -9.40
C CYS A 270 -2.58 -0.08 -9.31
N SER A 271 -2.41 0.70 -10.38
CA SER A 271 -2.79 2.11 -10.37
C SER A 271 -4.31 2.29 -10.20
N LYS A 272 -5.12 1.45 -10.82
CA LYS A 272 -6.58 1.44 -10.62
C LYS A 272 -7.02 1.02 -9.21
N LEU A 273 -6.21 0.23 -8.51
CA LEU A 273 -6.43 -0.13 -7.10
C LEU A 273 -5.99 0.97 -6.15
N ARG A 274 -4.90 1.67 -6.48
CA ARG A 274 -4.34 2.75 -5.66
C ARG A 274 -5.13 4.06 -5.76
N GLY A 275 -5.92 4.25 -6.81
CA GLY A 275 -6.56 5.53 -7.08
C GLY A 275 -5.60 6.52 -7.71
N GLU A 276 -6.02 7.78 -7.78
CA GLU A 276 -5.29 8.84 -8.48
C GLU A 276 -4.58 9.76 -7.49
N PHE A 277 -3.28 9.96 -7.67
CA PHE A 277 -2.50 10.81 -6.76
C PHE A 277 -2.98 12.25 -6.87
N CYS A 278 -3.13 12.89 -5.72
CA CYS A 278 -3.67 14.25 -5.62
C CYS A 278 -2.89 15.08 -4.61
N TYR A 279 -3.16 16.37 -4.55
CA TYR A 279 -2.76 17.21 -3.44
C TYR A 279 -3.80 17.13 -2.30
N PRO A 280 -3.44 17.44 -1.04
CA PRO A 280 -4.41 17.37 0.05
C PRO A 280 -5.53 18.41 -0.06
N VAL A 281 -5.26 19.53 -0.74
CA VAL A 281 -6.20 20.59 -1.06
C VAL A 281 -5.96 21.08 -2.49
N PHE A 282 -6.91 21.80 -3.07
CA PHE A 282 -6.77 22.39 -4.40
C PHE A 282 -5.71 23.52 -4.42
N PRO A 283 -4.67 23.43 -5.28
CA PRO A 283 -3.70 24.53 -5.48
C PRO A 283 -4.35 25.80 -6.02
N LYS A 284 -5.40 25.63 -6.83
CA LYS A 284 -6.29 26.67 -7.33
C LYS A 284 -7.71 26.12 -7.41
N ASP A 285 -8.70 26.99 -7.21
CA ASP A 285 -10.11 26.62 -7.38
C ASP A 285 -10.33 26.01 -8.78
N ASP A 286 -10.80 24.77 -8.82
CA ASP A 286 -11.08 24.06 -10.06
C ASP A 286 -12.42 23.31 -9.96
N PRO A 287 -13.54 23.97 -10.30
CA PRO A 287 -14.87 23.39 -10.15
C PRO A 287 -15.16 22.26 -11.15
N LYS A 288 -14.26 22.00 -12.12
CA LYS A 288 -14.42 20.93 -13.11
C LYS A 288 -13.93 19.59 -12.60
N ASN A 289 -13.07 19.60 -11.59
CA ASN A 289 -12.46 18.41 -11.02
C ASN A 289 -13.04 18.16 -9.63
N ASP A 290 -13.37 16.90 -9.34
CA ASP A 290 -13.90 16.50 -8.04
C ASP A 290 -12.79 16.38 -6.96
N ARG A 291 -11.53 16.34 -7.39
CA ARG A 291 -10.33 16.23 -6.55
C ARG A 291 -9.11 16.94 -7.21
N PRO A 292 -8.10 17.36 -6.43
CA PRO A 292 -6.94 18.09 -6.92
C PRO A 292 -5.83 17.16 -7.44
N VAL A 293 -6.08 16.48 -8.55
CA VAL A 293 -5.15 15.52 -9.18
C VAL A 293 -3.76 16.12 -9.42
N VAL A 294 -2.71 15.35 -9.13
CA VAL A 294 -1.33 15.77 -9.40
C VAL A 294 -1.07 15.75 -10.92
N PRO A 295 -0.61 16.87 -11.52
CA PRO A 295 -0.32 16.93 -12.94
C PRO A 295 0.75 15.93 -13.38
N GLN A 296 0.58 15.35 -14.57
CA GLN A 296 1.51 14.40 -15.18
C GLN A 296 2.57 15.08 -16.07
N GLN A 297 2.62 16.40 -16.08
CA GLN A 297 3.61 17.20 -16.81
C GLN A 297 4.48 17.99 -15.83
N THR A 298 5.80 17.98 -16.06
CA THR A 298 6.79 18.64 -15.20
C THR A 298 6.54 20.14 -14.99
N SER A 299 6.11 20.87 -16.03
CA SER A 299 5.81 22.31 -15.91
C SER A 299 4.65 22.56 -14.95
N ASP A 300 3.56 21.81 -15.15
CA ASP A 300 2.30 21.99 -14.44
C ASP A 300 2.44 21.52 -12.99
N LEU A 301 3.25 20.48 -12.76
CA LEU A 301 3.61 19.99 -11.44
C LEU A 301 4.32 21.08 -10.62
N LYS A 302 5.30 21.78 -11.23
CA LYS A 302 6.00 22.90 -10.61
C LYS A 302 5.08 24.09 -10.35
N GLU A 303 4.21 24.42 -11.31
CA GLU A 303 3.22 25.50 -11.14
C GLU A 303 2.29 25.22 -9.95
N ALA A 304 1.75 24.00 -9.86
CA ALA A 304 0.90 23.59 -8.75
C ALA A 304 1.62 23.66 -7.39
N ALA A 305 2.88 23.22 -7.31
CA ALA A 305 3.69 23.32 -6.11
C ALA A 305 3.88 24.78 -5.66
N VAL A 306 4.19 25.69 -6.59
CA VAL A 306 4.34 27.13 -6.32
C VAL A 306 3.05 27.73 -5.77
N LEU A 307 1.90 27.33 -6.28
CA LEU A 307 0.60 27.78 -5.76
C LEU A 307 0.36 27.30 -4.32
N LEU A 308 0.71 26.04 -4.02
CA LEU A 308 0.60 25.50 -2.66
C LEU A 308 1.58 26.14 -1.68
N TYR A 309 2.83 26.40 -2.07
CA TYR A 309 3.77 27.17 -1.24
C TYR A 309 3.18 28.53 -0.89
N LYS A 310 2.63 29.25 -1.87
CA LYS A 310 1.96 30.54 -1.63
C LYS A 310 0.78 30.45 -0.68
N MET A 311 0.05 29.33 -0.63
CA MET A 311 -1.07 29.16 0.31
C MET A 311 -0.60 29.12 1.78
N ASN A 312 0.62 28.67 2.04
CA ASN A 312 1.23 28.69 3.38
C ASN A 312 2.01 30.00 3.62
N GLU A 313 2.80 30.43 2.64
CA GLU A 313 3.85 31.45 2.84
C GLU A 313 3.39 32.89 2.59
N ALA A 314 2.46 33.12 1.66
CA ALA A 314 2.19 34.49 1.17
C ALA A 314 1.52 35.39 2.21
N ARG A 315 0.73 34.80 3.13
CA ARG A 315 0.10 35.56 4.22
C ARG A 315 0.96 35.64 5.46
N ALA A 316 1.96 34.77 5.55
CA ALA A 316 2.80 34.60 6.73
C ALA A 316 2.02 34.47 8.06
N ASP A 317 0.88 33.77 8.02
CA ASP A 317 -0.03 33.61 9.16
C ASP A 317 0.53 32.65 10.25
N GLY A 318 1.63 31.94 9.96
CA GLY A 318 2.28 30.97 10.86
C GLY A 318 2.05 29.50 10.44
N GLY A 319 2.72 28.57 11.12
CA GLY A 319 2.68 27.13 10.81
C GLY A 319 3.49 26.76 9.57
N PHE A 320 4.80 27.05 9.60
CA PHE A 320 5.72 26.81 8.48
C PHE A 320 6.63 25.62 8.73
N PHE A 321 7.10 24.98 7.66
CA PHE A 321 8.17 24.01 7.74
C PHE A 321 9.55 24.68 7.61
N PRO A 322 10.57 24.31 8.41
CA PRO A 322 10.54 23.33 9.50
C PRO A 322 10.31 23.97 10.89
N VAL A 323 10.10 25.29 10.95
CA VAL A 323 9.91 26.01 12.21
C VAL A 323 8.65 26.87 12.17
N GLY A 324 7.80 26.68 13.17
CA GLY A 324 6.57 27.45 13.36
C GLY A 324 6.79 28.60 14.33
N PRO A 325 6.04 29.71 14.19
CA PRO A 325 6.04 30.77 15.19
C PRO A 325 5.33 30.30 16.46
N TRP A 326 6.02 30.34 17.59
CA TRP A 326 5.38 30.36 18.91
C TRP A 326 6.07 31.42 19.77
N GLY A 327 5.48 32.61 19.82
CA GLY A 327 6.19 33.78 20.36
C GLY A 327 7.33 34.20 19.42
N GLU A 328 8.52 34.38 19.98
CA GLU A 328 9.82 34.57 19.31
C GLU A 328 10.67 33.28 19.32
N ALA A 329 10.14 32.19 19.90
CA ALA A 329 10.76 30.88 19.98
C ALA A 329 10.58 30.05 18.70
N ARG A 330 11.57 29.17 18.45
CA ARG A 330 11.77 28.44 17.19
C ARG A 330 11.22 27.02 17.29
N LEU A 331 9.91 26.88 17.48
CA LEU A 331 9.32 25.55 17.67
C LEU A 331 9.57 24.70 16.41
N TRP A 332 10.08 23.47 16.57
CA TRP A 332 10.10 22.51 15.47
C TRP A 332 8.67 22.21 15.03
N HIS A 333 8.43 22.38 13.74
CA HIS A 333 7.11 22.22 13.15
C HIS A 333 7.21 21.28 11.95
N GLY A 334 6.61 20.11 12.08
CA GLY A 334 6.78 18.97 11.18
C GLY A 334 6.08 19.09 9.83
N GLY A 335 5.33 20.18 9.61
CA GLY A 335 4.45 20.32 8.48
C GLY A 335 4.20 21.76 8.03
N VAL A 336 3.09 21.95 7.32
CA VAL A 336 2.64 23.26 6.84
C VAL A 336 1.15 23.44 7.06
N HIS A 337 0.75 24.69 7.31
CA HIS A 337 -0.64 25.10 7.32
C HIS A 337 -1.07 25.55 5.92
N LEU A 338 -2.00 24.82 5.30
CA LEU A 338 -2.53 25.17 3.98
C LEU A 338 -3.85 25.91 4.13
N ALA A 339 -3.86 27.20 3.79
CA ALA A 339 -5.06 28.02 3.79
C ALA A 339 -6.04 27.58 2.69
N ALA A 340 -7.29 27.31 3.04
CA ALA A 340 -8.32 26.88 2.09
C ALA A 340 -9.69 27.42 2.50
N LYS A 341 -10.70 27.25 1.63
CA LYS A 341 -12.09 27.61 1.98
C LYS A 341 -12.56 26.74 3.16
N ALA A 342 -13.30 27.33 4.09
CA ALA A 342 -13.93 26.56 5.16
C ALA A 342 -14.82 25.46 4.57
N ASP A 343 -14.80 24.29 5.19
CA ASP A 343 -15.52 23.09 4.75
C ASP A 343 -15.14 22.56 3.35
N ALA A 344 -14.05 23.06 2.75
CA ALA A 344 -13.52 22.47 1.53
C ALA A 344 -13.03 21.03 1.79
N PRO A 345 -13.16 20.10 0.84
CA PRO A 345 -12.71 18.73 1.02
C PRO A 345 -11.19 18.65 1.15
N VAL A 346 -10.73 17.77 2.03
CA VAL A 346 -9.33 17.37 2.20
C VAL A 346 -9.18 15.93 1.71
N PHE A 347 -8.16 15.67 0.90
CA PHE A 347 -7.98 14.40 0.20
C PHE A 347 -6.71 13.68 0.64
N ALA A 348 -6.72 12.34 0.54
CA ALA A 348 -5.52 11.51 0.69
C ALA A 348 -4.64 11.61 -0.59
N PRO A 349 -3.42 12.17 -0.52
CA PRO A 349 -2.52 12.31 -1.67
C PRO A 349 -2.07 10.98 -2.27
N PHE A 350 -1.89 9.98 -1.40
CA PHE A 350 -1.37 8.67 -1.71
C PHE A 350 -2.30 7.58 -1.17
N PRO A 351 -2.31 6.36 -1.76
CA PRO A 351 -3.02 5.24 -1.16
C PRO A 351 -2.38 4.88 0.18
N GLY A 352 -3.16 4.33 1.10
CA GLY A 352 -2.63 3.94 2.40
C GLY A 352 -3.69 3.33 3.29
N ARG A 353 -3.48 3.43 4.60
CA ARG A 353 -4.45 3.04 5.62
C ARG A 353 -4.62 4.15 6.64
N ILE A 354 -5.86 4.47 7.00
CA ILE A 354 -6.16 5.33 8.14
C ILE A 354 -5.90 4.50 9.40
N VAL A 355 -4.89 4.91 10.18
CA VAL A 355 -4.42 4.16 11.35
C VAL A 355 -4.91 4.76 12.67
N ALA A 356 -5.23 6.05 12.68
CA ALA A 356 -5.86 6.73 13.81
C ALA A 356 -6.65 7.95 13.34
N ALA A 357 -7.73 8.27 14.05
CA ALA A 357 -8.48 9.51 13.82
C ALA A 357 -9.15 10.02 15.10
N ARG A 358 -9.43 11.33 15.15
CA ARG A 358 -10.24 11.99 16.18
C ARG A 358 -11.20 12.96 15.50
N MET A 359 -12.47 12.92 15.88
CA MET A 359 -13.53 13.83 15.42
C MET A 359 -14.36 14.33 16.61
N GLY A 360 -14.95 15.52 16.52
CA GLY A 360 -15.79 16.09 17.58
C GLY A 360 -15.05 16.78 18.73
N ALA A 361 -13.76 17.12 18.58
CA ALA A 361 -13.03 17.91 19.55
C ALA A 361 -12.59 19.28 18.99
N GLU A 362 -12.65 20.28 19.87
CA GLU A 362 -12.25 21.66 19.63
C GLU A 362 -11.36 22.11 20.79
N SER A 363 -10.58 23.15 20.56
CA SER A 363 -9.73 23.81 21.56
C SER A 363 -9.80 25.33 21.39
N PRO A 364 -9.28 26.12 22.35
CA PRO A 364 -9.14 27.57 22.20
C PRO A 364 -8.33 28.01 20.96
N VAL A 365 -7.50 27.12 20.40
CA VAL A 365 -6.68 27.37 19.20
C VAL A 365 -7.26 26.73 17.93
N GLY A 366 -8.51 26.28 17.97
CA GLY A 366 -9.26 25.72 16.84
C GLY A 366 -9.50 24.21 16.95
N SER A 367 -9.85 23.61 15.82
CA SER A 367 -10.19 22.18 15.76
C SER A 367 -8.97 21.34 16.09
N VAL A 368 -9.16 20.29 16.87
CA VAL A 368 -8.11 19.28 17.12
C VAL A 368 -8.47 17.94 16.49
N ASN A 369 -9.42 17.94 15.55
CA ASN A 369 -9.77 16.76 14.79
C ASN A 369 -8.65 16.45 13.80
N PHE A 370 -8.33 15.16 13.66
CA PHE A 370 -7.30 14.71 12.76
C PHE A 370 -7.58 13.35 12.15
N VAL A 371 -6.91 13.08 11.04
CA VAL A 371 -6.77 11.75 10.44
C VAL A 371 -5.28 11.51 10.20
N LEU A 372 -4.80 10.34 10.63
CA LEU A 372 -3.42 9.87 10.43
C LEU A 372 -3.43 8.68 9.47
N LEU A 373 -2.65 8.78 8.40
CA LEU A 373 -2.50 7.73 7.39
C LEU A 373 -1.10 7.13 7.46
N ARG A 374 -1.01 5.82 7.28
CA ARG A 374 0.23 5.09 6.95
C ARG A 374 0.23 4.72 5.47
N HIS A 375 1.34 4.94 4.80
CA HIS A 375 1.54 4.65 3.39
C HIS A 375 2.65 3.63 3.20
N GLN A 376 2.40 2.62 2.38
CA GLN A 376 3.38 1.59 2.02
C GLN A 376 3.38 1.46 0.51
N MET A 377 4.45 1.93 -0.12
CA MET A 377 4.56 2.07 -1.56
C MET A 377 5.94 1.67 -2.04
N SER A 378 6.09 1.52 -3.37
CA SER A 378 7.39 1.33 -4.01
C SER A 378 7.70 2.50 -4.94
N LEU A 379 8.96 2.96 -4.89
CA LEU A 379 9.51 3.92 -5.83
C LEU A 379 10.71 3.27 -6.53
N GLY A 380 10.45 2.63 -7.67
CA GLY A 380 11.40 1.72 -8.31
C GLY A 380 11.60 0.48 -7.44
N ALA A 381 12.86 0.08 -7.22
CA ALA A 381 13.20 -1.05 -6.35
C ALA A 381 13.12 -0.74 -4.85
N ARG A 382 12.85 0.52 -4.46
CA ARG A 382 12.85 0.94 -3.05
C ARG A 382 11.47 0.87 -2.45
N LYS A 383 11.41 0.30 -1.26
CA LYS A 383 10.27 0.41 -0.36
C LYS A 383 10.26 1.81 0.24
N VAL A 384 9.10 2.46 0.24
CA VAL A 384 8.91 3.78 0.84
C VAL A 384 7.72 3.68 1.79
N GLU A 385 8.02 3.73 3.09
CA GLU A 385 7.02 3.81 4.14
C GLU A 385 7.07 5.19 4.80
N PHE A 386 5.91 5.83 4.91
CA PHE A 386 5.76 7.12 5.55
C PHE A 386 4.35 7.30 6.07
N PHE A 387 4.16 8.35 6.85
CA PHE A 387 2.90 8.75 7.42
C PHE A 387 2.52 10.13 6.90
N SER A 388 1.22 10.39 6.82
CA SER A 388 0.70 11.74 6.63
C SER A 388 -0.32 12.07 7.70
N LEU A 389 -0.18 13.25 8.30
CA LEU A 389 -1.10 13.77 9.29
C LEU A 389 -1.93 14.90 8.67
N TYR A 390 -3.23 14.90 8.94
CA TYR A 390 -4.14 15.98 8.59
C TYR A 390 -4.82 16.47 9.87
N MET A 391 -4.35 17.60 10.40
CA MET A 391 -4.83 18.21 11.64
C MET A 391 -5.65 19.46 11.37
N HIS A 392 -6.50 19.86 12.33
CA HIS A 392 -7.48 20.94 12.21
C HIS A 392 -8.59 20.65 11.19
N LEU A 393 -9.00 19.39 11.07
CA LEU A 393 -10.13 19.02 10.23
C LEU A 393 -11.46 19.52 10.81
N ALA A 394 -12.43 19.82 9.96
CA ALA A 394 -13.79 20.12 10.43
C ALA A 394 -14.39 18.91 11.15
N ASP A 395 -15.35 19.17 12.03
CA ASP A 395 -16.05 18.11 12.75
C ASP A 395 -17.01 17.34 11.82
N GLU A 396 -16.50 16.24 11.25
CA GLU A 396 -17.26 15.39 10.34
C GLU A 396 -18.47 14.71 11.00
N LEU A 397 -18.58 14.68 12.34
CA LEU A 397 -19.78 14.19 13.03
C LEU A 397 -20.99 15.09 12.83
N LYS A 398 -20.77 16.37 12.49
CA LYS A 398 -21.81 17.36 12.20
C LYS A 398 -22.12 17.48 10.71
N ALA A 399 -21.34 16.84 9.84
CA ALA A 399 -21.51 16.92 8.41
C ALA A 399 -22.77 16.14 7.96
N ALA A 400 -23.55 16.72 7.05
CA ALA A 400 -24.69 16.03 6.44
C ALA A 400 -24.27 14.76 5.67
N LYS A 401 -23.05 14.79 5.11
CA LYS A 401 -22.39 13.66 4.45
C LYS A 401 -20.94 13.58 4.94
N PRO A 402 -20.68 12.82 6.02
CA PRO A 402 -19.33 12.61 6.53
C PRO A 402 -18.41 11.96 5.51
N ALA A 403 -17.11 12.06 5.73
CA ALA A 403 -16.10 11.32 4.97
C ALA A 403 -16.45 9.81 4.96
N GLU A 404 -16.35 9.19 3.78
CA GLU A 404 -16.95 7.87 3.53
C GLU A 404 -16.38 6.78 4.46
N TRP A 405 -15.10 6.89 4.80
CA TRP A 405 -14.41 5.96 5.69
C TRP A 405 -15.09 5.83 7.06
N MET A 406 -15.70 6.91 7.59
CA MET A 406 -16.39 6.88 8.89
C MET A 406 -17.63 5.98 8.86
N SER A 407 -18.29 5.88 7.71
CA SER A 407 -19.49 5.05 7.51
C SER A 407 -19.14 3.58 7.20
N LYS A 408 -18.01 3.36 6.53
CA LYS A 408 -17.54 2.02 6.12
C LYS A 408 -16.76 1.29 7.21
N SER A 409 -16.06 2.01 8.08
CA SER A 409 -15.19 1.45 9.11
C SER A 409 -16.00 0.80 10.24
N ASP A 410 -15.86 -0.51 10.41
CA ASP A 410 -16.42 -1.24 11.55
C ASP A 410 -15.76 -0.80 12.87
N ALA A 411 -14.44 -0.53 12.84
CA ALA A 411 -13.69 -0.04 13.99
C ALA A 411 -14.20 1.35 14.45
N TRP A 412 -14.44 2.27 13.52
CA TRP A 412 -15.02 3.58 13.84
C TRP A 412 -16.45 3.46 14.38
N LYS A 413 -17.30 2.65 13.75
CA LYS A 413 -18.69 2.44 14.22
C LYS A 413 -18.74 1.84 15.63
N ALA A 414 -17.78 0.98 15.99
CA ALA A 414 -17.73 0.35 17.31
C ALA A 414 -17.03 1.20 18.38
N GLY A 415 -15.96 1.92 18.02
CA GLY A 415 -15.06 2.61 18.95
C GLY A 415 -15.09 4.13 18.91
N GLY A 416 -15.66 4.72 17.86
CA GLY A 416 -15.70 6.17 17.63
C GLY A 416 -16.49 6.89 18.69
N LYS A 417 -15.82 7.79 19.43
CA LYS A 417 -16.44 8.68 20.43
C LYS A 417 -16.00 10.11 20.18
N PRO A 418 -16.91 11.11 20.29
CA PRO A 418 -16.55 12.52 20.13
C PRO A 418 -15.34 12.90 21.00
N GLY A 419 -14.33 13.48 20.37
CA GLY A 419 -13.09 13.93 20.96
C GLY A 419 -12.10 12.84 21.41
N ALA A 420 -12.47 11.56 21.34
CA ALA A 420 -11.55 10.47 21.61
C ALA A 420 -10.77 10.07 20.35
N ILE A 421 -9.54 9.61 20.55
CA ILE A 421 -8.76 8.99 19.48
C ILE A 421 -9.28 7.57 19.27
N THR A 422 -9.61 7.25 18.03
CA THR A 422 -10.01 5.90 17.60
C THR A 422 -8.87 5.28 16.81
N LEU A 423 -8.46 4.07 17.21
CA LEU A 423 -7.48 3.26 16.50
C LEU A 423 -8.17 2.55 15.34
N LEU A 424 -7.60 2.65 14.14
CA LEU A 424 -8.19 2.22 12.88
C LEU A 424 -7.18 1.42 12.06
N ASP A 425 -7.63 0.70 11.03
CA ASP A 425 -6.74 0.11 10.04
C ASP A 425 -7.46 0.03 8.69
N GLU A 426 -8.01 1.16 8.25
CA GLU A 426 -8.95 1.23 7.15
C GLU A 426 -8.25 1.58 5.84
N PRO A 427 -8.39 0.79 4.76
CA PRO A 427 -7.76 1.11 3.48
C PRO A 427 -8.35 2.41 2.89
N VAL A 428 -7.48 3.21 2.28
CA VAL A 428 -7.87 4.43 1.57
C VAL A 428 -7.16 4.50 0.22
N GLU A 429 -7.92 4.72 -0.85
CA GLU A 429 -7.39 4.99 -2.18
C GLU A 429 -6.92 6.46 -2.26
N ALA A 430 -5.89 6.74 -3.04
CA ALA A 430 -5.50 8.12 -3.35
C ALA A 430 -6.64 8.88 -4.02
N GLY A 431 -6.78 10.16 -3.68
CA GLY A 431 -7.86 11.01 -4.14
C GLY A 431 -9.17 10.82 -3.37
N THR A 432 -9.20 9.98 -2.33
CA THR A 432 -10.37 9.86 -1.45
C THR A 432 -10.44 11.05 -0.49
N MET A 433 -11.64 11.63 -0.32
CA MET A 433 -11.87 12.65 0.70
C MET A 433 -11.81 12.03 2.10
N ILE A 434 -10.89 12.54 2.93
CA ILE A 434 -10.64 12.05 4.30
C ILE A 434 -11.23 12.96 5.38
N GLY A 435 -11.63 14.17 5.01
CA GLY A 435 -12.30 15.12 5.88
C GLY A 435 -12.53 16.44 5.17
N ARG A 436 -12.80 17.49 5.93
CA ARG A 436 -12.92 18.86 5.43
C ARG A 436 -12.03 19.81 6.20
N VAL A 437 -11.73 20.96 5.59
CA VAL A 437 -10.94 22.04 6.17
C VAL A 437 -11.69 22.63 7.36
N GLY A 438 -11.11 22.50 8.56
CA GLY A 438 -11.60 23.14 9.78
C GLY A 438 -10.97 24.51 9.98
N LYS A 439 -10.81 24.89 11.24
CA LYS A 439 -10.20 26.16 11.63
C LYS A 439 -9.04 25.94 12.59
N ALA A 440 -8.00 26.75 12.45
CA ALA A 440 -6.86 26.78 13.35
C ALA A 440 -6.44 28.22 13.64
N GLY A 441 -5.85 28.43 14.81
CA GLY A 441 -5.38 29.72 15.31
C GLY A 441 -6.24 30.25 16.47
N PRO A 442 -5.64 30.98 17.42
CA PRO A 442 -6.37 31.53 18.56
C PRO A 442 -7.28 32.70 18.16
N ALA A 443 -8.50 32.75 18.70
CA ALA A 443 -9.43 33.88 18.64
C ALA A 443 -9.46 34.61 17.26
N GLU A 444 -9.04 35.88 17.21
CA GLU A 444 -9.06 36.74 16.02
C GLU A 444 -8.09 36.28 14.91
N LEU A 445 -7.14 35.40 15.23
CA LEU A 445 -6.21 34.76 14.28
C LEU A 445 -6.75 33.43 13.76
N SER A 446 -7.91 32.95 14.23
CA SER A 446 -8.56 31.75 13.70
C SER A 446 -8.85 31.90 12.20
N ARG A 447 -8.31 31.01 11.38
CA ARG A 447 -8.53 30.97 9.92
C ARG A 447 -8.91 29.56 9.47
N ALA A 448 -9.57 29.47 8.32
CA ALA A 448 -9.83 28.19 7.67
C ALA A 448 -8.55 27.66 7.02
N GLN A 449 -8.05 26.56 7.56
CA GLN A 449 -6.78 25.95 7.16
C GLN A 449 -6.71 24.51 7.67
N VAL A 450 -5.87 23.70 7.03
CA VAL A 450 -5.53 22.35 7.46
C VAL A 450 -4.02 22.28 7.68
N HIS A 451 -3.59 21.72 8.80
CA HIS A 451 -2.20 21.41 9.03
C HIS A 451 -1.90 20.04 8.41
N VAL A 452 -0.86 19.97 7.59
CA VAL A 452 -0.44 18.74 6.90
C VAL A 452 1.00 18.43 7.26
N GLU A 453 1.28 17.18 7.64
CA GLU A 453 2.65 16.67 7.79
C GLU A 453 2.89 15.48 6.89
N ILE A 454 4.15 15.29 6.47
CA ILE A 454 4.65 14.03 5.94
C ILE A 454 5.91 13.66 6.72
N PHE A 455 5.92 12.48 7.32
CA PHE A 455 7.05 12.03 8.14
C PHE A 455 7.29 10.53 8.03
N ALA A 456 8.49 10.09 8.39
CA ALA A 456 8.90 8.70 8.31
C ALA A 456 9.81 8.27 9.48
N GLN A 457 9.87 6.97 9.72
CA GLN A 457 10.72 6.39 10.77
C GLN A 457 12.20 6.27 10.35
N SER A 458 12.48 6.44 9.06
CA SER A 458 13.81 6.39 8.46
C SER A 458 13.98 7.48 7.40
N ASP A 459 15.21 7.90 7.12
CA ASP A 459 15.47 8.77 5.98
C ASP A 459 15.24 8.04 4.65
N LEU A 460 14.14 8.39 3.98
CA LEU A 460 13.64 7.74 2.78
C LEU A 460 14.54 7.98 1.56
N PHE A 461 15.21 9.13 1.50
CA PHE A 461 15.84 9.61 0.28
C PHE A 461 17.32 9.90 0.42
N ALA A 462 17.93 9.70 1.59
CA ALA A 462 19.39 9.81 1.78
C ALA A 462 20.19 9.03 0.73
N ALA A 463 19.80 7.79 0.45
CA ALA A 463 20.50 6.95 -0.52
C ALA A 463 20.10 7.25 -1.97
N TRP A 464 19.14 8.14 -2.24
CA TRP A 464 18.59 8.36 -3.59
C TRP A 464 19.60 9.08 -4.48
N PRO A 465 19.95 8.54 -5.67
CA PRO A 465 20.91 9.19 -6.54
C PRO A 465 20.45 10.60 -6.93
N GLY A 466 21.28 11.61 -6.64
CA GLY A 466 20.93 13.00 -6.92
C GLY A 466 19.77 13.54 -6.09
N SER A 467 19.52 12.96 -4.91
CA SER A 467 18.51 13.45 -3.97
C SER A 467 18.74 14.93 -3.66
N PRO A 468 17.72 15.80 -3.79
CA PRO A 468 17.81 17.19 -3.34
C PRO A 468 17.63 17.33 -1.82
N TRP A 469 17.25 16.25 -1.14
CA TRP A 469 16.90 16.26 0.28
C TRP A 469 18.13 16.36 1.17
N GLU A 470 18.13 17.36 2.06
CA GLU A 470 19.23 17.65 2.99
C GLU A 470 18.80 17.41 4.44
N LEU A 471 19.46 16.46 5.12
CA LEU A 471 19.16 16.15 6.52
C LEU A 471 19.65 17.25 7.48
N VAL A 472 18.76 17.68 8.36
CA VAL A 472 19.03 18.49 9.54
C VAL A 472 18.66 17.66 10.77
N ASP A 473 19.68 17.22 11.52
CA ASP A 473 19.48 16.49 12.76
C ASP A 473 19.21 17.46 13.91
N GLY A 474 17.97 17.43 14.42
CA GLY A 474 17.50 18.16 15.59
C GLY A 474 17.14 17.24 16.75
N SER A 475 17.49 15.96 16.71
CA SER A 475 17.05 14.95 17.71
C SER A 475 17.51 15.25 19.14
N SER A 476 18.58 16.04 19.29
CA SER A 476 19.12 16.47 20.59
C SER A 476 18.59 17.82 21.08
N SER A 477 17.86 18.56 20.26
CA SER A 477 17.42 19.94 20.54
C SER A 477 16.10 20.03 21.34
N GLY A 478 15.46 18.89 21.59
CA GLY A 478 14.15 18.83 22.24
C GLY A 478 13.05 19.39 21.33
N ARG A 479 12.17 20.24 21.88
CA ARG A 479 11.03 20.80 21.13
C ARG A 479 11.37 22.03 20.29
N PHE A 480 12.45 22.75 20.62
CA PHE A 480 12.80 24.00 19.96
C PHE A 480 14.07 23.83 19.11
N CYS A 481 14.02 24.31 17.87
CA CYS A 481 15.11 24.28 16.93
C CYS A 481 16.28 25.17 17.39
N ASP A 482 17.42 24.55 17.60
CA ASP A 482 18.71 25.22 17.83
C ASP A 482 19.65 25.12 16.62
N SER A 483 19.23 24.45 15.54
CA SER A 483 20.05 24.17 14.37
C SER A 483 20.44 25.46 13.63
N PRO A 484 21.75 25.79 13.53
CA PRO A 484 22.21 26.95 12.75
C PRO A 484 21.80 26.88 11.27
N ARG A 485 21.71 25.67 10.70
CA ARG A 485 21.30 25.48 9.29
C ARG A 485 19.91 26.05 8.98
N VAL A 486 19.01 25.98 9.96
CA VAL A 486 17.64 26.52 9.87
C VAL A 486 17.61 27.96 10.39
N ASN A 487 18.24 28.19 11.54
CA ASN A 487 18.14 29.43 12.27
C ASN A 487 18.86 30.59 11.56
N ASP A 488 20.07 30.38 11.05
CA ASP A 488 20.91 31.47 10.51
C ASP A 488 20.37 32.07 9.21
N ILE A 489 19.55 31.32 8.46
CA ILE A 489 18.95 31.81 7.21
C ILE A 489 17.68 32.64 7.44
N ILE A 490 17.07 32.52 8.62
CA ILE A 490 15.85 33.25 9.01
C ILE A 490 16.20 34.43 9.93
N ASP A 491 17.10 34.22 10.90
CA ASP A 491 17.60 35.22 11.85
C ASP A 491 18.42 36.28 11.11
N ALA A 492 17.75 37.34 10.66
CA ALA A 492 18.31 38.35 9.79
C ALA A 492 19.11 39.39 10.58
N ASN A 493 18.68 39.68 11.82
CA ASN A 493 19.33 40.67 12.67
C ASN A 493 20.47 40.07 13.55
N LYS A 494 20.63 38.74 13.56
CA LYS A 494 21.65 37.98 14.30
C LYS A 494 21.55 38.11 15.82
N ASP A 495 20.33 38.29 16.35
CA ASP A 495 20.10 38.42 17.79
C ASP A 495 19.88 37.08 18.51
N GLY A 496 19.83 35.99 17.75
CA GLY A 496 19.61 34.66 18.31
C GLY A 496 18.15 34.39 18.67
N MET A 497 17.19 35.07 18.06
CA MET A 497 15.75 34.82 18.12
C MET A 497 15.18 34.69 16.70
N LEU A 498 13.96 34.15 16.55
CA LEU A 498 13.22 34.22 15.28
C LEU A 498 11.94 35.00 15.53
N SER A 499 12.04 36.32 15.43
CA SER A 499 10.88 37.17 15.64
C SER A 499 9.80 36.87 14.60
N LYS A 500 8.54 37.14 14.93
CA LYS A 500 7.42 37.03 13.97
C LYS A 500 7.71 37.81 12.68
N SER A 501 8.35 38.98 12.78
CA SER A 501 8.70 39.80 11.61
C SER A 501 9.70 39.09 10.71
N GLU A 502 10.74 38.47 11.26
CA GLU A 502 11.74 37.75 10.46
C GLU A 502 11.15 36.53 9.78
N LEU A 503 10.38 35.73 10.52
CA LEU A 503 9.63 34.60 9.94
C LEU A 503 8.73 35.09 8.80
N SER A 504 7.93 36.13 9.04
CA SER A 504 7.07 36.67 8.00
C SER A 504 7.84 37.18 6.79
N SER A 505 8.95 37.90 6.98
CA SER A 505 9.79 38.38 5.88
C SER A 505 10.48 37.25 5.10
N PHE A 506 10.98 36.23 5.79
CA PHE A 506 11.64 35.08 5.17
C PHE A 506 10.68 34.27 4.30
N TYR A 507 9.51 33.91 4.85
CA TYR A 507 8.53 33.07 4.15
C TYR A 507 7.80 33.84 3.03
N SER A 508 7.28 35.04 3.31
CA SER A 508 6.58 35.81 2.26
C SER A 508 7.52 36.42 1.21
N GLY A 509 8.81 36.58 1.54
CA GLY A 509 9.84 37.16 0.66
C GLY A 509 10.45 36.18 -0.34
N GLY A 510 10.02 34.91 -0.38
CA GLY A 510 10.49 33.90 -1.32
C GLY A 510 11.81 33.20 -0.93
N SER A 511 12.37 33.51 0.24
CA SER A 511 13.59 32.86 0.74
C SER A 511 13.32 31.44 1.28
N ALA A 512 12.05 31.12 1.56
CA ALA A 512 11.60 29.80 2.00
C ALA A 512 11.94 28.64 1.06
N ALA A 513 12.21 28.90 -0.23
CA ALA A 513 12.69 27.88 -1.15
C ALA A 513 13.94 27.13 -0.63
N ALA A 514 14.75 27.77 0.24
CA ALA A 514 15.91 27.17 0.88
C ALA A 514 15.57 26.09 1.94
N THR A 515 14.30 25.97 2.36
CA THR A 515 13.84 24.98 3.36
C THR A 515 12.98 23.87 2.76
N HIS A 516 12.47 24.03 1.53
CA HIS A 516 11.54 23.09 0.88
C HIS A 516 12.07 21.66 0.74
N TYR A 517 13.39 21.48 0.66
CA TYR A 517 14.02 20.16 0.56
C TYR A 517 14.85 19.80 1.79
N LEU A 518 14.59 20.41 2.94
CA LEU A 518 15.15 19.90 4.20
C LEU A 518 14.39 18.65 4.64
N VAL A 519 15.12 17.71 5.24
CA VAL A 519 14.58 16.62 6.06
C VAL A 519 14.96 16.93 7.49
N THR A 520 14.00 17.12 8.38
CA THR A 520 14.30 17.47 9.78
C THR A 520 14.04 16.28 10.69
N PHE A 521 15.07 15.82 11.41
CA PHE A 521 14.97 14.68 12.33
C PHE A 521 14.86 15.19 13.76
N HIS A 522 13.66 15.20 14.34
CA HIS A 522 13.42 15.72 15.69
C HIS A 522 12.17 15.09 16.31
N THR A 523 11.92 15.38 17.58
CA THR A 523 10.69 14.99 18.26
C THR A 523 9.48 15.72 17.66
N SER A 524 8.42 14.99 17.35
CA SER A 524 7.16 15.55 16.85
C SER A 524 6.50 16.47 17.89
N GLU A 525 5.88 17.55 17.42
CA GLU A 525 5.08 18.45 18.25
C GLU A 525 3.81 17.80 18.81
N TRP A 526 3.43 16.62 18.31
CA TRP A 526 2.18 15.96 18.69
C TRP A 526 2.30 14.93 19.83
N THR A 527 3.49 14.80 20.42
CA THR A 527 3.76 13.91 21.54
C THR A 527 3.51 14.57 22.89
N PRO A 528 3.06 13.82 23.91
CA PRO A 528 3.03 14.31 25.29
C PRO A 528 4.43 14.47 25.89
N GLU A 529 5.33 13.53 25.59
CA GLU A 529 6.72 13.55 26.07
C GLU A 529 7.71 13.86 24.94
N PRO A 530 8.80 14.58 25.22
CA PRO A 530 9.21 15.13 26.53
C PRO A 530 8.29 16.27 26.99
N SER A 531 8.11 16.45 28.30
CA SER A 531 7.18 17.43 28.89
C SER A 531 7.20 18.81 28.21
N TRP A 532 6.03 19.22 27.71
CA TRP A 532 5.81 20.55 27.16
C TRP A 532 6.02 21.66 28.19
N ALA A 533 5.59 21.45 29.44
CA ALA A 533 5.73 22.45 30.50
C ALA A 533 7.21 22.70 30.85
N GLU A 534 8.04 21.65 30.89
CA GLU A 534 9.48 21.81 31.09
C GLU A 534 10.15 22.47 29.88
N ALA A 535 9.80 22.04 28.66
CA ALA A 535 10.36 22.61 27.45
C ALA A 535 10.07 24.11 27.34
N LEU A 536 8.86 24.55 27.66
CA LEU A 536 8.47 25.96 27.62
C LEU A 536 9.19 26.81 28.67
N ARG A 537 9.80 26.25 29.72
CA ARG A 537 10.56 27.06 30.70
C ARG A 537 11.93 27.50 30.18
N VAL A 538 12.38 26.95 29.05
CA VAL A 538 13.73 27.19 28.50
C VAL A 538 13.80 28.45 27.62
N PRO A 539 12.91 28.68 26.62
CA PRO A 539 12.98 29.86 25.77
C PRO A 539 12.76 31.16 26.56
N LYS A 540 13.40 32.24 26.10
CA LYS A 540 13.35 33.55 26.78
C LYS A 540 11.92 34.09 26.93
N ASP A 541 11.08 33.85 25.93
CA ASP A 541 9.69 34.34 25.84
C ASP A 541 8.82 33.92 27.03
N PHE A 542 9.04 32.70 27.50
CA PHE A 542 8.23 32.06 28.54
C PHE A 542 8.92 32.09 29.90
N LYS A 543 10.21 32.45 29.96
CA LYS A 543 10.96 32.53 31.21
C LYS A 543 10.38 33.51 32.22
N ALA A 544 9.63 34.51 31.74
CA ALA A 544 8.92 35.49 32.56
C ALA A 544 7.55 35.01 33.07
N MET A 545 7.00 33.92 32.50
CA MET A 545 5.72 33.34 32.94
C MET A 545 5.91 32.51 34.20
N LYS A 546 4.91 32.52 35.08
CA LYS A 546 4.89 31.66 36.27
C LYS A 546 4.67 30.20 35.84
N PRO A 547 5.17 29.22 36.61
CA PRO A 547 4.92 27.81 36.32
C PRO A 547 3.44 27.48 36.10
N ASP A 548 2.53 27.97 36.95
CA ASP A 548 1.08 27.73 36.82
C ASP A 548 0.49 28.32 35.52
N GLU A 549 1.05 29.43 35.01
CA GLU A 549 0.62 30.04 33.74
C GLU A 549 1.08 29.21 32.55
N ILE A 550 2.28 28.60 32.62
CA ILE A 550 2.78 27.65 31.63
C ILE A 550 1.92 26.38 31.63
N GLU A 551 1.62 25.82 32.81
CA GLU A 551 0.77 24.63 32.93
C GLU A 551 -0.62 24.87 32.35
N ALA A 552 -1.24 26.03 32.64
CA ALA A 552 -2.53 26.40 32.07
C ALA A 552 -2.47 26.50 30.54
N LEU A 553 -1.43 27.15 29.99
CA LEU A 553 -1.22 27.25 28.55
C LEU A 553 -1.04 25.88 27.88
N VAL A 554 -0.27 24.98 28.50
CA VAL A 554 -0.11 23.59 28.03
C VAL A 554 -1.42 22.83 28.07
N ALA A 555 -2.18 22.93 29.17
CA ALA A 555 -3.46 22.25 29.34
C ALA A 555 -4.51 22.73 28.33
N GLU A 556 -4.55 24.03 28.04
CA GLU A 556 -5.57 24.63 27.18
C GLU A 556 -5.21 24.57 25.68
N GLN A 557 -3.96 24.84 25.32
CA GLN A 557 -3.58 25.05 23.91
C GLN A 557 -2.83 23.88 23.28
N ILE A 558 -2.15 23.04 24.08
CA ILE A 558 -1.29 21.96 23.57
C ILE A 558 -1.94 20.60 23.77
N THR A 559 -2.26 20.28 25.03
CA THR A 559 -2.76 18.98 25.45
C THR A 559 -3.96 18.48 24.62
N PRO A 560 -4.93 19.33 24.22
CA PRO A 560 -6.05 18.88 23.38
C PRO A 560 -5.62 18.43 21.98
N GLY A 561 -4.53 19.00 21.44
CA GLY A 561 -3.97 18.67 20.12
C GLY A 561 -3.19 17.37 20.10
N LEU A 562 -2.59 16.98 21.23
CA LEU A 562 -1.75 15.79 21.34
C LEU A 562 -2.51 14.53 20.93
N TRP A 563 -1.88 13.73 20.08
CA TRP A 563 -2.46 12.48 19.57
C TRP A 563 -1.50 11.32 19.60
N TRP A 564 -0.19 11.59 19.61
CA TRP A 564 0.86 10.59 19.55
C TRP A 564 1.10 9.97 20.93
N THR A 565 0.05 9.34 21.45
CA THR A 565 0.06 8.59 22.72
C THR A 565 0.74 7.23 22.55
N GLU A 566 1.16 6.61 23.65
CA GLU A 566 1.72 5.25 23.64
C GLU A 566 0.79 4.24 22.94
N LYS A 567 -0.52 4.36 23.11
CA LYS A 567 -1.51 3.50 22.44
C LYS A 567 -1.50 3.68 20.92
N VAL A 568 -1.43 4.92 20.45
CA VAL A 568 -1.33 5.20 19.01
C VAL A 568 0.02 4.75 18.47
N ALA A 569 1.11 5.01 19.20
CA ALA A 569 2.45 4.57 18.80
C ALA A 569 2.52 3.05 18.63
N ASN A 570 2.06 2.29 19.62
CA ASN A 570 2.02 0.83 19.56
C ASN A 570 1.13 0.30 18.42
N HIS A 571 -0.01 0.94 18.16
CA HIS A 571 -0.96 0.51 17.13
C HIS A 571 -0.50 0.86 15.71
N ALA A 572 -0.08 2.10 15.49
CA ALA A 572 0.37 2.62 14.21
C ALA A 572 1.81 2.19 13.87
N ARG A 573 2.52 1.57 14.82
CA ARG A 573 3.94 1.22 14.75
C ARG A 573 4.84 2.45 14.59
N LEU A 574 4.54 3.48 15.35
CA LEU A 574 5.35 4.71 15.42
C LEU A 574 6.29 4.64 16.63
N PRO A 575 7.46 5.31 16.57
CA PRO A 575 8.36 5.37 17.72
C PRO A 575 7.66 6.07 18.89
N PRO A 576 7.74 5.51 20.12
CA PRO A 576 7.03 6.03 21.28
C PRO A 576 7.61 7.36 21.80
N ASP A 577 8.86 7.67 21.48
CA ASP A 577 9.49 8.98 21.76
C ASP A 577 9.12 10.06 20.71
N GLY A 578 8.45 9.66 19.63
CA GLY A 578 8.03 10.50 18.50
C GLY A 578 9.18 11.18 17.77
N VAL A 579 10.40 10.68 17.83
CA VAL A 579 11.52 11.19 17.04
C VAL A 579 11.46 10.59 15.64
N VAL A 580 11.23 11.43 14.63
CA VAL A 580 11.00 11.00 13.23
C VAL A 580 11.60 11.99 12.23
N TYR A 581 11.69 11.56 10.97
CA TYR A 581 12.14 12.38 9.84
C TYR A 581 10.94 13.09 9.22
N HIS A 582 10.88 14.41 9.31
CA HIS A 582 9.84 15.24 8.69
C HIS A 582 10.30 15.77 7.33
N TYR A 583 9.36 15.81 6.38
CA TYR A 583 9.56 16.33 5.02
C TYR A 583 8.56 17.44 4.74
N HIS A 584 8.96 18.47 4.00
CA HIS A 584 8.02 19.48 3.53
C HIS A 584 6.91 18.80 2.67
N PRO A 585 5.62 18.84 3.07
CA PRO A 585 4.59 18.01 2.44
C PRO A 585 4.36 18.29 0.96
N VAL A 586 4.34 19.57 0.56
CA VAL A 586 4.20 19.97 -0.85
C VAL A 586 5.36 19.44 -1.68
N SER A 587 6.60 19.71 -1.25
CA SER A 587 7.83 19.27 -1.93
C SER A 587 7.91 17.76 -2.01
N PHE A 588 7.49 17.03 -0.97
CA PHE A 588 7.42 15.57 -0.98
C PHE A 588 6.48 15.04 -2.07
N VAL A 589 5.22 15.51 -2.10
CA VAL A 589 4.23 15.08 -3.11
C VAL A 589 4.72 15.42 -4.52
N THR A 590 5.21 16.64 -4.73
CA THR A 590 5.74 17.11 -6.01
C THR A 590 6.95 16.28 -6.44
N TRP A 591 7.94 16.09 -5.57
CA TRP A 591 9.17 15.38 -5.91
C TRP A 591 8.92 13.89 -6.18
N PHE A 592 8.09 13.22 -5.37
CA PHE A 592 7.74 11.82 -5.57
C PHE A 592 7.08 11.62 -6.94
N ASN A 593 6.14 12.48 -7.31
CA ASN A 593 5.48 12.44 -8.62
C ASN A 593 6.44 12.79 -9.76
N GLN A 594 7.38 13.72 -9.55
CA GLN A 594 8.41 14.03 -10.54
C GLN A 594 9.25 12.80 -10.89
N GLN A 595 9.61 11.95 -9.91
CA GLN A 595 10.35 10.72 -10.17
C GLN A 595 9.57 9.76 -11.08
N LEU A 596 8.23 9.67 -10.92
CA LEU A 596 7.38 8.86 -11.78
C LEU A 596 7.28 9.43 -13.21
N VAL A 597 7.14 10.75 -13.34
CA VAL A 597 7.06 11.44 -14.63
C VAL A 597 8.37 11.29 -15.40
N ASP A 598 9.51 11.51 -14.74
CA ASP A 598 10.84 11.42 -15.36
C ASP A 598 11.13 9.99 -15.81
N ALA A 599 10.86 9.00 -14.96
CA ALA A 599 11.04 7.59 -15.31
C ALA A 599 10.14 7.17 -16.49
N ALA A 600 8.89 7.63 -16.52
CA ALA A 600 7.98 7.38 -17.64
C ALA A 600 8.48 8.04 -18.94
N ALA A 601 9.03 9.26 -18.86
CA ALA A 601 9.61 9.96 -20.01
C ALA A 601 10.85 9.24 -20.54
N VAL A 602 11.75 8.77 -19.65
CA VAL A 602 12.93 7.98 -20.01
C VAL A 602 12.52 6.66 -20.67
N ALA A 603 11.54 5.94 -20.09
CA ALA A 603 11.03 4.69 -20.65
C ALA A 603 10.47 4.91 -22.05
N LYS A 604 9.70 5.98 -22.28
CA LYS A 604 9.16 6.35 -23.60
C LYS A 604 10.27 6.73 -24.58
N ALA A 605 11.27 7.49 -24.15
CA ALA A 605 12.39 7.94 -24.99
C ALA A 605 13.33 6.80 -25.38
N SER A 606 13.44 5.75 -24.56
CA SER A 606 14.27 4.56 -24.86
C SER A 606 13.84 3.83 -26.14
N GLY A 607 12.66 4.13 -26.69
CA GLY A 607 12.21 3.58 -27.98
C GLY A 607 11.97 2.07 -27.98
N ASN A 608 11.96 1.44 -26.79
CA ASN A 608 11.73 0.01 -26.61
C ASN A 608 10.25 -0.37 -26.79
N THR A 609 9.63 0.03 -27.90
CA THR A 609 8.34 -0.55 -28.30
C THR A 609 8.56 -2.01 -28.67
N VAL A 610 7.95 -2.90 -27.89
CA VAL A 610 8.04 -4.33 -28.16
C VAL A 610 7.29 -4.63 -29.46
N SER A 611 8.04 -4.96 -30.52
CA SER A 611 7.46 -5.27 -31.82
C SER A 611 6.98 -6.72 -31.89
N ALA A 612 5.74 -6.90 -32.33
CA ALA A 612 5.18 -8.22 -32.64
C ALA A 612 6.00 -9.00 -33.69
N ALA A 613 6.72 -8.30 -34.57
CA ALA A 613 7.57 -8.93 -35.58
C ALA A 613 8.78 -9.66 -34.96
N ASN A 614 9.22 -9.23 -33.76
CA ASN A 614 10.34 -9.84 -33.06
C ASN A 614 9.93 -11.02 -32.18
N ALA A 615 8.63 -11.31 -32.08
CA ALA A 615 8.12 -12.35 -31.21
C ALA A 615 8.41 -13.75 -31.75
N LYS A 616 8.89 -14.61 -30.85
CA LYS A 616 9.19 -16.01 -31.11
C LYS A 616 8.25 -16.89 -30.29
N GLU A 617 8.13 -18.16 -30.69
CA GLU A 617 7.55 -19.18 -29.82
C GLU A 617 8.36 -19.31 -28.52
N VAL A 618 7.70 -19.77 -27.47
CA VAL A 618 8.36 -19.94 -26.16
C VAL A 618 9.53 -20.95 -26.27
N PRO A 619 10.76 -20.59 -25.82
CA PRO A 619 11.92 -21.47 -25.90
C PRO A 619 11.73 -22.79 -25.12
N PRO A 620 12.34 -23.92 -25.54
CA PRO A 620 12.18 -25.23 -24.89
C PRO A 620 12.59 -25.36 -23.40
N GLY A 621 13.20 -24.33 -22.80
CA GLY A 621 13.57 -24.28 -21.38
C GLY A 621 12.80 -23.22 -20.57
N VAL A 622 11.87 -22.53 -21.22
CA VAL A 622 10.90 -21.62 -20.59
C VAL A 622 9.55 -22.29 -20.73
N THR A 623 8.83 -22.44 -19.64
CA THR A 623 7.52 -23.11 -19.61
C THR A 623 6.48 -22.15 -19.07
N ASP A 624 5.25 -22.28 -19.53
CA ASP A 624 4.09 -21.84 -18.75
C ASP A 624 3.61 -23.01 -17.88
N ASP A 625 2.51 -22.82 -17.18
CA ASP A 625 1.90 -23.91 -16.44
C ASP A 625 1.45 -25.03 -17.36
N LEU A 626 1.07 -24.81 -18.63
CA LEU A 626 0.81 -25.90 -19.56
C LEU A 626 2.04 -26.81 -19.76
N GLY A 627 3.23 -26.21 -19.94
CA GLY A 627 4.50 -26.91 -20.19
C GLY A 627 5.09 -27.65 -18.98
N ASP A 628 4.69 -27.32 -17.75
CA ASP A 628 5.12 -28.01 -16.53
C ASP A 628 4.27 -29.26 -16.25
N VAL A 629 4.54 -30.32 -17.01
CA VAL A 629 3.73 -31.56 -17.00
C VAL A 629 3.87 -32.35 -15.71
N ASP A 630 5.01 -32.25 -15.01
CA ASP A 630 5.29 -33.00 -13.78
C ASP A 630 5.01 -32.21 -12.50
N GLY A 631 4.79 -30.89 -12.59
CA GLY A 631 4.48 -30.03 -11.45
C GLY A 631 5.64 -29.88 -10.46
N SER A 632 6.84 -30.35 -10.82
CA SER A 632 8.00 -30.35 -9.94
C SER A 632 8.54 -28.95 -9.68
N SER A 633 8.24 -27.98 -10.56
CA SER A 633 8.66 -26.58 -10.40
C SER A 633 7.79 -25.78 -9.42
N MET A 634 6.66 -26.37 -8.98
CA MET A 634 5.66 -25.69 -8.14
C MET A 634 5.78 -26.06 -6.65
N ARG A 635 6.75 -26.92 -6.31
CA ARG A 635 7.03 -27.43 -4.97
C ARG A 635 8.53 -27.40 -4.69
N SER A 636 8.92 -27.24 -3.43
CA SER A 636 10.34 -27.22 -3.05
C SER A 636 10.56 -27.86 -1.68
N THR A 637 11.81 -28.29 -1.43
CA THR A 637 12.22 -28.73 -0.09
C THR A 637 12.10 -27.59 0.94
N SER A 638 12.03 -26.33 0.51
CA SER A 638 11.79 -25.19 1.38
C SER A 638 10.36 -25.04 1.86
N GLU A 639 9.39 -25.83 1.36
CA GLU A 639 8.01 -25.88 1.89
C GLU A 639 7.91 -26.69 3.20
N VAL A 640 8.90 -27.56 3.44
CA VAL A 640 9.08 -28.30 4.70
C VAL A 640 10.03 -27.58 5.65
N SER A 641 10.95 -26.75 5.14
CA SER A 641 11.73 -25.81 5.98
C SER A 641 10.98 -24.47 6.16
N GLU A 642 11.44 -23.64 7.08
CA GLU A 642 10.90 -22.28 7.24
C GLU A 642 11.50 -21.35 6.16
N ASP A 643 10.75 -20.33 5.72
CA ASP A 643 11.30 -19.21 4.95
C ASP A 643 12.49 -18.65 5.75
N PRO A 644 13.70 -18.52 5.19
CA PRO A 644 14.83 -17.93 5.91
C PRO A 644 14.52 -16.57 6.56
N CYS A 645 13.61 -15.78 5.97
CA CYS A 645 13.08 -14.53 6.51
C CYS A 645 12.10 -14.78 7.68
N ASN A 646 11.22 -15.78 7.59
CA ASN A 646 10.23 -16.05 8.65
C ASN A 646 10.74 -16.96 9.78
N ALA A 647 11.86 -17.66 9.61
CA ALA A 647 12.42 -18.59 10.60
C ALA A 647 12.80 -17.90 11.92
N LYS A 648 12.97 -16.57 11.90
CA LYS A 648 13.30 -15.75 13.07
C LYS A 648 12.11 -14.92 13.57
N LEU A 649 11.03 -14.83 12.80
CA LEU A 649 9.90 -13.95 13.08
C LEU A 649 8.76 -14.71 13.78
N THR A 650 8.43 -14.29 15.00
CA THR A 650 7.22 -14.66 15.72
C THR A 650 5.97 -14.15 15.01
N LEU A 651 4.80 -14.72 15.32
CA LEU A 651 3.51 -14.19 14.85
C LEU A 651 3.29 -12.72 15.22
N LYS A 652 3.85 -12.28 16.34
CA LYS A 652 3.80 -10.88 16.76
C LYS A 652 4.62 -10.00 15.81
N GLU A 653 5.79 -10.46 15.38
CA GLU A 653 6.63 -9.75 14.42
C GLU A 653 6.08 -9.81 13.00
N LEU A 654 5.46 -10.92 12.58
CA LEU A 654 4.75 -11.00 11.29
C LEU A 654 3.53 -10.09 11.25
N ALA A 655 2.85 -9.87 12.38
CA ALA A 655 1.78 -8.87 12.48
C ALA A 655 2.29 -7.43 12.29
N LEU A 656 3.60 -7.18 12.43
CA LEU A 656 4.22 -5.92 12.00
C LEU A 656 4.25 -5.79 10.48
N GLY A 657 4.09 -6.89 9.74
CA GLY A 657 3.77 -6.87 8.33
C GLY A 657 4.92 -6.50 7.41
N TYR A 658 4.65 -5.59 6.47
CA TYR A 658 5.65 -5.04 5.54
C TYR A 658 6.88 -4.43 6.25
N ASP A 659 6.76 -4.19 7.57
CA ASP A 659 7.68 -3.42 8.39
C ASP A 659 8.55 -4.30 9.30
N ALA A 660 8.50 -5.64 9.14
CA ALA A 660 9.36 -6.55 9.88
C ALA A 660 10.83 -6.32 9.47
N PRO A 661 11.68 -5.71 10.32
CA PRO A 661 13.01 -5.25 9.93
C PRO A 661 14.02 -6.40 9.76
N GLU A 662 13.71 -7.61 10.25
CA GLU A 662 14.66 -8.73 10.29
C GLU A 662 14.85 -9.46 8.95
N CYS A 663 14.28 -8.92 7.87
CA CYS A 663 14.49 -9.41 6.50
C CYS A 663 15.18 -8.36 5.62
N THR A 664 16.24 -7.75 6.14
CA THR A 664 17.27 -7.12 5.30
C THR A 664 18.25 -8.20 4.83
N PRO A 665 18.84 -8.08 3.62
CA PRO A 665 19.84 -9.03 3.12
C PRO A 665 21.00 -9.28 4.08
#